data_AF-A0A6C0DS44-F1
#
_entry.id   AF-A0A6C0DS44-F1
#
_cell.length_a   1.000
_cell.length_b   1.000
_cell.length_c   1.000
_cell.angle_alpha   90.00
_cell.angle_beta   90.00
_cell.angle_gamma   90.00
#
_symmetry.space_group_name_H-M   'P 1'
#
loop_
_entity.id
_entity.type
_entity.pdbx_description
1 polymer ?
#
loop_
_entity_poly.entity_id
_entity_poly.type
_entity_poly.pdbx_seq_one_letter_code
_entity_poly.pdbx_strand_id
1 'polypeptide(L)'
;MQIITDPSVTEILRLIREGKNLFLTGPGGTGKSTIVRRLSQEVHGIAVTAMTGCAALLLEAKASTLHSWAGIGLGKDTLEKTIEMIRKKDRLRRRWTTCRVLVIDEVSMLTPELFERLDAIGRSIRKSNKRFGGLGLVLVGDFCQLPPVSKDFGGDMRFLFESDLWSSSVDVACVLTEIWRQKDPVYQQILGEVRMGALSEASERILRGRMNTNWQSEAIKPTLLFSRNQQVDAINMQNLEAIAEEAKIFVKSVVFDESRWYAGGHEGMPPLKTSDTVEYAQNRLCQDASFVERLELRKGAQVMLTVNMKPESGLVNGSRGVIVGFEASARGFPIVKFRSCTMTVEPYVWWSHELPHVGIQQIPLRVAWAITIHKSQGASIDSAIVDIGKSTFEYGQAYVALSRVRSLEGLHLFALDVSRIKTHPRVAAFYKQLSVSAVHVPDVVAVTVPWSLDCVHECWRPVLDSVLTEKLREFVSTERARGAVYPDHTNVFKALSLGMDDVKVVILGQDPYHGDGQAMGLSFSVADGVAAPPSLKNIMKEVSADLGHAVCSSDLTPWFKQGVLLLNTVLTVAGGAAASHAGAGWEAVTDALLKELVTRRKGLVFLLWGKAAQSKAALIRGSGTHHVLEAAHPSPLSAYKGFFGCKHFSRTNELLGPEAAIRWTDQ
;
A
#
# COMPACT_ATOMS: atom_id res chain seq x y z
N MET A 1 -10.53 -9.59 -19.99
CA MET A 1 -10.11 -8.83 -18.80
C MET A 1 -8.65 -9.14 -18.52
N GLN A 2 -7.77 -8.15 -18.63
CA GLN A 2 -6.35 -8.25 -18.23
C GLN A 2 -6.25 -8.27 -16.70
N ILE A 3 -5.22 -8.89 -16.13
CA ILE A 3 -4.97 -8.90 -14.69
C ILE A 3 -3.61 -8.30 -14.41
N ILE A 4 -3.53 -7.40 -13.45
CA ILE A 4 -2.29 -6.78 -12.98
C ILE A 4 -2.25 -6.92 -11.46
N THR A 5 -1.15 -7.44 -10.95
CA THR A 5 -0.94 -7.64 -9.51
C THR A 5 -0.12 -6.48 -8.96
N ASP A 6 -0.54 -5.94 -7.81
CA ASP A 6 0.07 -4.80 -7.11
C ASP A 6 0.49 -3.62 -8.01
N PRO A 7 -0.40 -3.12 -8.89
CA PRO A 7 -0.05 -2.00 -9.75
C PRO A 7 0.23 -0.75 -8.92
N SER A 8 1.25 0.02 -9.34
CA SER A 8 1.51 1.33 -8.77
C SER A 8 0.34 2.29 -9.03
N VAL A 9 0.16 3.31 -8.19
CA VAL A 9 -0.87 4.34 -8.42
C VAL A 9 -0.67 5.03 -9.78
N THR A 10 0.58 5.24 -10.19
CA THR A 10 0.93 5.80 -11.51
C THR A 10 0.43 4.92 -12.66
N GLU A 11 0.54 3.60 -12.53
CA GLU A 11 0.03 2.66 -13.51
C GLU A 11 -1.50 2.68 -13.57
N ILE A 12 -2.18 2.70 -12.43
CA ILE A 12 -3.64 2.85 -12.37
C ILE A 12 -4.07 4.15 -13.07
N LEU A 13 -3.37 5.26 -12.82
CA LEU A 13 -3.64 6.54 -13.47
C LEU A 13 -3.40 6.49 -14.98
N ARG A 14 -2.36 5.80 -15.44
CA ARG A 14 -2.09 5.57 -16.86
C ARG A 14 -3.24 4.82 -17.52
N LEU A 15 -3.69 3.72 -16.94
CA LEU A 15 -4.80 2.92 -17.46
C LEU A 15 -6.11 3.74 -17.54
N ILE A 16 -6.38 4.58 -16.53
CA ILE A 16 -7.54 5.49 -16.55
C ILE A 16 -7.41 6.51 -17.70
N ARG A 17 -6.22 7.07 -17.93
CA ARG A 17 -5.97 8.01 -19.05
C ARG A 17 -6.12 7.35 -20.41
N GLU A 18 -5.76 6.08 -20.53
CA GLU A 18 -5.99 5.23 -21.72
C GLU A 18 -7.47 4.85 -21.90
N GLY A 19 -8.35 5.24 -20.98
CA GLY A 19 -9.78 4.97 -21.03
C GLY A 19 -10.16 3.55 -20.64
N LYS A 20 -9.29 2.82 -19.93
CA LYS A 20 -9.57 1.47 -19.43
C LYS A 20 -10.49 1.52 -18.21
N ASN A 21 -11.46 0.62 -18.16
CA ASN A 21 -12.29 0.37 -16.99
C ASN A 21 -11.62 -0.63 -16.06
N LEU A 22 -11.55 -0.29 -14.79
CA LEU A 22 -10.75 -1.00 -13.80
C LEU A 22 -11.62 -1.68 -12.75
N PHE A 23 -11.20 -2.86 -12.31
CA PHE A 23 -11.65 -3.50 -11.08
C PHE A 23 -10.48 -3.61 -10.10
N LEU A 24 -10.43 -2.72 -9.11
CA LEU A 24 -9.44 -2.72 -8.04
C LEU A 24 -9.89 -3.59 -6.88
N THR A 25 -9.20 -4.70 -6.65
CA THR A 25 -9.57 -5.69 -5.65
C THR A 25 -8.39 -6.11 -4.79
N GLY A 26 -8.64 -6.93 -3.76
CA GLY A 26 -7.63 -7.45 -2.84
C GLY A 26 -8.17 -7.58 -1.42
N PRO A 27 -7.46 -8.29 -0.52
CA PRO A 27 -7.88 -8.46 0.87
C PRO A 27 -8.20 -7.16 1.64
N GLY A 28 -8.89 -7.28 2.77
CA GLY A 28 -9.14 -6.18 3.68
C GLY A 28 -7.81 -5.62 4.20
N GLY A 29 -7.62 -4.31 4.07
CA GLY A 29 -6.40 -3.65 4.55
C GLY A 29 -5.30 -3.43 3.51
N THR A 30 -5.52 -3.77 2.24
CA THR A 30 -4.55 -3.55 1.15
C THR A 30 -4.44 -2.10 0.63
N GLY A 31 -5.05 -1.12 1.30
CA GLY A 31 -4.93 0.28 0.88
C GLY A 31 -5.82 0.75 -0.28
N LYS A 32 -6.80 -0.05 -0.73
CA LYS A 32 -7.77 0.33 -1.78
C LYS A 32 -8.35 1.75 -1.62
N SER A 33 -8.88 2.08 -0.44
CA SER A 33 -9.46 3.40 -0.15
C SER A 33 -8.42 4.53 -0.20
N THR A 34 -7.14 4.23 0.07
CA THR A 34 -6.04 5.20 -0.09
C THR A 34 -5.75 5.48 -1.56
N ILE A 35 -5.79 4.46 -2.42
CA ILE A 35 -5.68 4.63 -3.88
C ILE A 35 -6.84 5.48 -4.39
N VAL A 36 -8.08 5.18 -3.99
CA VAL A 36 -9.26 5.97 -4.38
C VAL A 36 -9.12 7.44 -3.99
N ARG A 37 -8.63 7.74 -2.78
CA ARG A 37 -8.33 9.11 -2.35
C ARG A 37 -7.35 9.79 -3.28
N ARG A 38 -6.28 9.12 -3.67
CA ARG A 38 -5.28 9.68 -4.58
C ARG A 38 -5.85 9.92 -5.98
N LEU A 39 -6.63 8.99 -6.51
CA LEU A 39 -7.33 9.18 -7.79
C LEU A 39 -8.26 10.41 -7.76
N SER A 40 -8.95 10.64 -6.65
CA SER A 40 -9.85 11.80 -6.51
C SER A 40 -9.14 13.15 -6.61
N GLN A 41 -7.84 13.19 -6.30
CA GLN A 41 -7.01 14.40 -6.34
C GLN A 41 -6.38 14.62 -7.72
N GLU A 42 -6.10 13.55 -8.46
CA GLU A 42 -5.35 13.61 -9.71
C GLU A 42 -6.20 13.49 -10.99
N VAL A 43 -7.41 12.93 -10.89
CA VAL A 43 -8.28 12.68 -12.06
C VAL A 43 -9.35 13.75 -12.16
N HIS A 44 -9.32 14.55 -13.23
CA HIS A 44 -10.34 15.56 -13.49
C HIS A 44 -11.69 14.94 -13.90
N GLY A 45 -12.79 15.44 -13.32
CA GLY A 45 -14.15 14.98 -13.64
C GLY A 45 -14.48 13.61 -13.04
N ILE A 46 -13.79 13.22 -11.97
CA ILE A 46 -14.04 11.99 -11.21
C ILE A 46 -15.21 12.17 -10.24
N ALA A 47 -16.08 11.17 -10.17
CA ALA A 47 -17.11 11.04 -9.15
C ALA A 47 -16.79 9.83 -8.28
N VAL A 48 -16.59 10.06 -6.98
CA VAL A 48 -16.31 8.98 -6.03
C VAL A 48 -17.59 8.61 -5.29
N THR A 49 -17.92 7.32 -5.33
CA THR A 49 -19.13 6.80 -4.69
C THR A 49 -18.84 5.52 -3.91
N ALA A 50 -19.71 5.18 -2.96
CA ALA A 50 -19.69 3.90 -2.27
C ALA A 50 -21.11 3.34 -2.08
N MET A 51 -21.22 2.06 -1.77
CA MET A 51 -22.52 1.41 -1.53
C MET A 51 -23.22 1.85 -0.24
N THR A 52 -22.47 2.31 0.77
CA THR A 52 -23.01 2.77 2.06
C THR A 52 -22.51 4.17 2.42
N GLY A 53 -23.30 4.93 3.19
CA GLY A 53 -22.91 6.26 3.67
C GLY A 53 -21.64 6.24 4.51
N CYS A 54 -21.51 5.24 5.39
CA CYS A 54 -20.30 5.05 6.20
C CYS A 54 -19.04 4.84 5.34
N ALA A 55 -19.11 3.99 4.30
CA ALA A 55 -17.99 3.79 3.38
C ALA A 55 -17.67 5.06 2.57
N ALA A 56 -18.69 5.78 2.08
CA ALA A 56 -18.49 7.02 1.33
C ALA A 56 -17.75 8.08 2.18
N LEU A 57 -18.14 8.25 3.45
CA LEU A 57 -17.45 9.20 4.34
C LEU A 57 -16.00 8.82 4.59
N LEU A 58 -15.73 7.52 4.78
CA LEU A 58 -14.38 6.99 5.01
C LEU A 58 -13.42 7.23 3.84
N LEU A 59 -13.94 7.45 2.63
CA LEU A 59 -13.12 7.75 1.46
C LEU A 59 -12.57 9.18 1.48
N GLU A 60 -13.08 10.13 2.27
CA GLU A 60 -12.57 11.52 2.37
C GLU A 60 -12.33 12.24 1.02
N ALA A 61 -13.02 11.79 -0.04
CA ALA A 61 -12.78 12.17 -1.44
C ALA A 61 -13.96 12.97 -2.02
N LYS A 62 -14.65 13.73 -1.16
CA LYS A 62 -15.98 14.30 -1.43
C LYS A 62 -16.98 13.25 -1.95
N ALA A 63 -16.87 12.02 -1.44
CA ALA A 63 -17.63 10.88 -1.91
C ALA A 63 -19.06 10.88 -1.36
N SER A 64 -19.99 10.30 -2.11
CA SER A 64 -21.40 10.15 -1.72
C SER A 64 -21.88 8.72 -1.93
N THR A 65 -23.08 8.37 -1.48
CA THR A 65 -23.61 7.04 -1.80
C THR A 65 -23.92 6.94 -3.30
N LEU A 66 -23.72 5.77 -3.90
CA LEU A 66 -23.98 5.55 -5.33
C LEU A 66 -25.42 5.92 -5.71
N HIS A 67 -26.38 5.55 -4.87
CA HIS A 67 -27.81 5.87 -5.03
C HIS A 67 -28.07 7.38 -5.09
N SER A 68 -27.45 8.11 -4.18
CA SER A 68 -27.50 9.57 -4.08
C SER A 68 -26.90 10.25 -5.30
N TRP A 69 -25.72 9.80 -5.72
CA TRP A 69 -25.01 10.37 -6.85
C TRP A 69 -25.80 10.18 -8.14
N ALA A 70 -26.26 8.93 -8.38
CA ALA A 70 -27.01 8.53 -9.57
C ALA A 70 -28.40 9.17 -9.64
N GLY A 71 -28.98 9.58 -8.51
CA GLY A 71 -30.30 10.21 -8.44
C GLY A 71 -31.46 9.21 -8.47
N ILE A 72 -31.23 7.98 -7.99
CA ILE A 72 -32.19 6.87 -8.06
C ILE A 72 -32.98 6.65 -6.76
N GLY A 73 -32.68 7.40 -5.70
CA GLY A 73 -33.36 7.26 -4.40
C GLY A 73 -33.21 5.85 -3.81
N LEU A 74 -34.30 5.31 -3.25
CA LEU A 74 -34.37 3.93 -2.76
C LEU A 74 -34.54 2.88 -3.88
N GLY A 75 -34.49 3.28 -5.16
CA GLY A 75 -34.55 2.36 -6.30
C GLY A 75 -35.93 1.73 -6.58
N LYS A 76 -37.00 2.19 -5.92
CA LYS A 76 -38.37 1.64 -6.04
C LYS A 76 -39.12 2.08 -7.30
N ASP A 77 -38.69 3.17 -7.93
CA ASP A 77 -39.35 3.67 -9.15
C ASP A 77 -38.99 2.81 -10.37
N THR A 78 -39.77 2.93 -11.46
CA THR A 78 -39.39 2.30 -12.73
C THR A 78 -38.20 3.04 -13.37
N LEU A 79 -37.48 2.35 -14.27
CA LEU A 79 -36.31 2.91 -14.95
C LEU A 79 -36.69 4.17 -15.75
N GLU A 80 -37.84 4.15 -16.43
CA GLU A 80 -38.33 5.24 -17.27
C GLU A 80 -38.61 6.50 -16.43
N LYS A 81 -39.32 6.33 -15.30
CA LYS A 81 -39.61 7.42 -14.36
C LYS A 81 -38.35 8.02 -13.79
N THR A 82 -37.36 7.17 -13.49
CA THR A 82 -36.05 7.60 -12.98
C THR A 82 -35.32 8.46 -14.02
N ILE A 83 -35.26 7.99 -15.27
CA ILE A 83 -34.62 8.72 -16.38
C ILE A 83 -35.31 10.06 -16.63
N GLU A 84 -36.65 10.08 -16.66
CA GLU A 84 -37.42 11.31 -16.85
C GLU A 84 -37.14 12.33 -15.73
N MET A 85 -37.12 11.87 -14.49
CA MET A 85 -36.80 12.70 -13.33
C MET A 85 -35.37 13.28 -13.43
N ILE A 86 -34.38 12.46 -13.79
CA ILE A 86 -32.99 12.91 -13.96
C ILE A 86 -32.89 13.94 -15.10
N ARG A 87 -33.62 13.74 -16.21
CA ARG A 87 -33.65 14.69 -17.34
C ARG A 87 -34.21 16.05 -16.96
N LYS A 88 -35.29 16.08 -16.17
CA LYS A 88 -35.95 17.30 -15.68
C LYS A 88 -35.12 18.07 -14.65
N LYS A 89 -34.33 17.36 -13.82
CA LYS A 89 -33.51 17.97 -12.78
C LYS A 89 -32.11 18.28 -13.30
N ASP A 90 -31.88 19.52 -13.74
CA ASP A 90 -30.60 20.00 -14.29
C ASP A 90 -29.38 19.59 -13.47
N ARG A 91 -29.46 19.66 -12.14
CA ARG A 91 -28.38 19.23 -11.24
C ARG A 91 -28.00 17.75 -11.42
N LEU A 92 -28.99 16.86 -11.49
CA LEU A 92 -28.77 15.41 -11.66
C LEU A 92 -28.29 15.10 -13.08
N ARG A 93 -28.91 15.74 -14.09
CA ARG A 93 -28.46 15.63 -15.48
C ARG A 93 -26.99 16.00 -15.62
N ARG A 94 -26.58 17.13 -15.03
CA ARG A 94 -25.18 17.59 -15.06
C ARG A 94 -24.22 16.58 -14.45
N ARG A 95 -24.54 15.95 -13.30
CA ARG A 95 -23.67 14.91 -12.70
C ARG A 95 -23.34 13.79 -13.70
N TRP A 96 -24.35 13.29 -14.41
CA TRP A 96 -24.16 12.26 -15.43
C TRP A 96 -23.42 12.76 -16.66
N THR A 97 -23.67 13.98 -17.13
CA THR A 97 -23.06 14.49 -18.38
C THR A 97 -21.64 15.03 -18.19
N THR A 98 -21.30 15.58 -17.02
CA THR A 98 -19.96 16.14 -16.75
C THR A 98 -18.98 15.13 -16.16
N CYS A 99 -19.48 14.05 -15.55
CA CYS A 99 -18.64 12.96 -15.07
C CYS A 99 -17.88 12.31 -16.23
N ARG A 100 -16.59 12.06 -15.99
CA ARG A 100 -15.69 11.32 -16.89
C ARG A 100 -15.37 9.94 -16.34
N VAL A 101 -15.10 9.85 -15.03
CA VAL A 101 -14.75 8.62 -14.34
C VAL A 101 -15.64 8.43 -13.11
N LEU A 102 -16.32 7.29 -13.01
CA LEU A 102 -17.13 6.90 -11.87
C LEU A 102 -16.40 5.82 -11.06
N VAL A 103 -16.04 6.16 -9.82
CA VAL A 103 -15.53 5.21 -8.84
C VAL A 103 -16.68 4.68 -8.00
N ILE A 104 -16.77 3.37 -7.84
CA ILE A 104 -17.74 2.71 -6.97
C ILE A 104 -16.97 1.85 -5.99
N ASP A 105 -16.96 2.23 -4.71
CA ASP A 105 -16.34 1.46 -3.63
C ASP A 105 -17.33 0.52 -2.93
N GLU A 106 -16.80 -0.52 -2.32
CA GLU A 106 -17.53 -1.64 -1.70
C GLU A 106 -18.49 -2.34 -2.69
N VAL A 107 -18.01 -2.63 -3.91
CA VAL A 107 -18.80 -3.31 -4.95
C VAL A 107 -19.25 -4.73 -4.59
N SER A 108 -18.77 -5.29 -3.48
CA SER A 108 -19.27 -6.58 -2.96
C SER A 108 -20.76 -6.54 -2.60
N MET A 109 -21.28 -5.35 -2.26
CA MET A 109 -22.68 -5.12 -1.95
C MET A 109 -23.52 -4.65 -3.16
N LEU A 110 -22.90 -4.46 -4.33
CA LEU A 110 -23.59 -4.02 -5.53
C LEU A 110 -24.24 -5.20 -6.23
N THR A 111 -25.54 -5.12 -6.49
CA THR A 111 -26.27 -6.16 -7.23
C THR A 111 -26.11 -5.99 -8.75
N PRO A 112 -26.15 -7.08 -9.54
CA PRO A 112 -26.19 -7.02 -10.99
C PRO A 112 -27.29 -6.11 -11.54
N GLU A 113 -28.49 -6.19 -10.97
CA GLU A 113 -29.66 -5.45 -11.45
C GLU A 113 -29.47 -3.95 -11.27
N LEU A 114 -28.86 -3.53 -10.17
CA LEU A 114 -28.55 -2.12 -9.95
C LEU A 114 -27.45 -1.65 -10.91
N PHE A 115 -26.43 -2.47 -11.17
CA PHE A 115 -25.37 -2.15 -12.12
C PHE A 115 -25.90 -2.00 -13.55
N GLU A 116 -26.76 -2.91 -13.99
CA GLU A 116 -27.45 -2.86 -15.30
C GLU A 116 -28.37 -1.65 -15.42
N ARG A 117 -29.09 -1.32 -14.34
CA ARG A 117 -29.92 -0.13 -14.28
C ARG A 117 -29.10 1.15 -14.43
N LEU A 118 -27.92 1.22 -13.83
CA LEU A 118 -27.02 2.37 -13.95
C LEU A 118 -26.46 2.50 -15.38
N ASP A 119 -26.12 1.39 -16.05
CA ASP A 119 -25.73 1.39 -17.47
C ASP A 119 -26.83 2.00 -18.35
N ALA A 120 -28.08 1.55 -18.17
CA ALA A 120 -29.23 2.04 -18.92
C ALA A 120 -29.50 3.54 -18.69
N ILE A 121 -29.40 4.01 -17.44
CA ILE A 121 -29.51 5.44 -17.11
C ILE A 121 -28.39 6.22 -17.81
N GLY A 122 -27.13 5.77 -17.67
CA GLY A 122 -25.98 6.45 -18.27
C GLY A 122 -26.10 6.59 -19.79
N ARG A 123 -26.48 5.51 -20.48
CA ARG A 123 -26.72 5.49 -21.93
C ARG A 123 -27.81 6.49 -22.34
N SER A 124 -28.93 6.49 -21.62
CA SER A 124 -30.07 7.36 -21.91
C SER A 124 -29.82 8.84 -21.64
N ILE A 125 -29.15 9.16 -20.54
CA ILE A 125 -28.88 10.55 -20.14
C ILE A 125 -27.76 11.16 -20.99
N ARG A 126 -26.72 10.38 -21.30
CA ARG A 126 -25.57 10.83 -22.10
C ARG A 126 -25.77 10.64 -23.62
N LYS A 127 -26.91 10.08 -24.03
CA LYS A 127 -27.26 9.81 -25.44
C LYS A 127 -26.15 9.04 -26.17
N SER A 128 -25.65 7.98 -25.55
CA SER A 128 -24.56 7.18 -26.10
C SER A 128 -24.84 5.69 -25.92
N ASN A 129 -24.53 4.88 -26.92
CA ASN A 129 -24.67 3.42 -26.87
C ASN A 129 -23.51 2.74 -26.14
N LYS A 130 -22.44 3.48 -25.82
CA LYS A 130 -21.31 2.98 -25.01
C LYS A 130 -21.80 2.60 -23.61
N ARG A 131 -21.13 1.65 -22.96
CA ARG A 131 -21.43 1.26 -21.57
C ARG A 131 -21.39 2.47 -20.65
N PHE A 132 -22.38 2.60 -19.77
CA PHE A 132 -22.58 3.74 -18.86
C PHE A 132 -22.60 5.10 -19.57
N GLY A 133 -22.93 5.13 -20.86
CA GLY A 133 -22.84 6.33 -21.70
C GLY A 133 -21.41 6.81 -21.97
N GLY A 134 -20.42 5.92 -21.86
CA GLY A 134 -18.99 6.20 -22.08
C GLY A 134 -18.26 6.78 -20.87
N LEU A 135 -18.75 6.53 -19.65
CA LEU A 135 -17.99 6.80 -18.43
C LEU A 135 -16.85 5.79 -18.28
N GLY A 136 -15.69 6.25 -17.84
CA GLY A 136 -14.66 5.37 -17.29
C GLY A 136 -15.14 4.82 -15.94
N LEU A 137 -14.94 3.54 -15.69
CA LEU A 137 -15.36 2.88 -14.45
C LEU A 137 -14.15 2.46 -13.63
N VAL A 138 -14.20 2.71 -12.33
CA VAL A 138 -13.26 2.14 -11.35
C VAL A 138 -14.08 1.46 -10.25
N LEU A 139 -14.23 0.16 -10.36
CA LEU A 139 -14.94 -0.68 -9.39
C LEU A 139 -13.96 -1.10 -8.30
N VAL A 140 -14.30 -0.86 -7.03
CA VAL A 140 -13.40 -1.11 -5.91
C VAL A 140 -14.09 -1.98 -4.86
N GLY A 141 -13.45 -3.07 -4.45
CA GLY A 141 -14.01 -3.94 -3.42
C GLY A 141 -13.39 -5.33 -3.34
N ASP A 142 -13.86 -6.12 -2.37
CA ASP A 142 -13.46 -7.51 -2.18
C ASP A 142 -14.72 -8.38 -2.03
N PHE A 143 -15.03 -9.22 -3.01
CA PHE A 143 -16.25 -10.05 -2.97
C PHE A 143 -16.22 -11.11 -1.88
N CYS A 144 -15.06 -11.37 -1.26
CA CYS A 144 -14.98 -12.22 -0.06
C CYS A 144 -15.55 -11.53 1.20
N GLN A 145 -15.80 -10.22 1.16
CA GLN A 145 -16.48 -9.48 2.23
C GLN A 145 -18.01 -9.73 2.19
N LEU A 146 -18.78 -8.85 2.84
CA LEU A 146 -20.24 -8.99 2.91
C LEU A 146 -20.87 -8.90 1.51
N PRO A 147 -21.79 -9.83 1.18
CA PRO A 147 -22.53 -9.84 -0.07
C PRO A 147 -23.60 -8.74 -0.10
N PRO A 148 -24.33 -8.58 -1.23
CA PRO A 148 -25.47 -7.67 -1.29
C PRO A 148 -26.56 -8.09 -0.28
N VAL A 149 -27.15 -7.09 0.40
CA VAL A 149 -28.20 -7.32 1.39
C VAL A 149 -29.52 -7.58 0.66
N SER A 150 -29.96 -8.84 0.61
CA SER A 150 -31.30 -9.18 0.12
C SER A 150 -32.33 -8.93 1.22
N LYS A 151 -33.20 -7.93 1.04
CA LYS A 151 -34.37 -7.72 1.91
C LYS A 151 -35.68 -8.13 1.28
N ASP A 152 -35.73 -8.18 -0.05
CA ASP A 152 -36.91 -8.48 -0.83
C ASP A 152 -36.44 -9.26 -2.07
N PHE A 153 -37.28 -10.16 -2.55
CA PHE A 153 -37.06 -11.16 -3.62
C PHE A 153 -36.43 -12.46 -3.12
N GLY A 154 -37.26 -13.50 -3.01
CA GLY A 154 -36.87 -14.90 -2.81
C GLY A 154 -36.14 -15.52 -4.00
N GLY A 155 -35.23 -14.77 -4.62
CA GLY A 155 -34.33 -15.21 -5.66
C GLY A 155 -32.96 -15.61 -5.10
N ASP A 156 -32.26 -16.44 -5.85
CA ASP A 156 -30.89 -16.87 -5.57
C ASP A 156 -29.95 -15.65 -5.55
N MET A 157 -29.12 -15.50 -4.50
CA MET A 157 -28.19 -14.37 -4.36
C MET A 157 -27.20 -14.33 -5.54
N ARG A 158 -27.10 -13.18 -6.22
CA ARG A 158 -26.14 -12.93 -7.30
C ARG A 158 -25.15 -11.85 -6.95
N PHE A 159 -23.90 -12.02 -7.38
CA PHE A 159 -22.81 -11.08 -7.25
C PHE A 159 -22.62 -10.25 -8.52
N LEU A 160 -22.07 -9.06 -8.40
CA LEU A 160 -21.83 -8.14 -9.53
C LEU A 160 -21.06 -8.79 -10.69
N PHE A 161 -20.07 -9.64 -10.42
CA PHE A 161 -19.29 -10.31 -11.46
C PHE A 161 -20.10 -11.33 -12.28
N GLU A 162 -21.31 -11.66 -11.83
CA GLU A 162 -22.26 -12.50 -12.57
C GLU A 162 -23.21 -11.67 -13.46
N SER A 163 -23.10 -10.34 -13.49
CA SER A 163 -23.85 -9.52 -14.44
C SER A 163 -23.36 -9.78 -15.88
N ASP A 164 -24.30 -9.81 -16.83
CA ASP A 164 -23.99 -9.94 -18.26
C ASP A 164 -23.14 -8.77 -18.77
N LEU A 165 -23.11 -7.66 -18.03
CA LEU A 165 -22.32 -6.49 -18.35
C LEU A 165 -20.85 -6.61 -17.92
N TRP A 166 -20.54 -7.45 -16.91
CA TRP A 166 -19.26 -7.48 -16.23
C TRP A 166 -18.07 -7.61 -17.19
N SER A 167 -18.09 -8.63 -18.05
CA SER A 167 -17.01 -8.93 -18.99
C SER A 167 -16.77 -7.81 -20.01
N SER A 168 -17.80 -7.03 -20.32
CA SER A 168 -17.74 -5.90 -21.26
C SER A 168 -17.52 -4.54 -20.59
N SER A 169 -17.59 -4.49 -19.26
CA SER A 169 -17.48 -3.27 -18.45
C SER A 169 -16.20 -3.21 -17.61
N VAL A 170 -15.42 -4.30 -17.54
CA VAL A 170 -14.15 -4.36 -16.83
C VAL A 170 -13.05 -4.81 -17.78
N ASP A 171 -12.15 -3.89 -18.12
CA ASP A 171 -11.02 -4.16 -19.01
C ASP A 171 -9.85 -4.78 -18.24
N VAL A 172 -9.55 -4.26 -17.05
CA VAL A 172 -8.39 -4.64 -16.23
C VAL A 172 -8.80 -4.89 -14.79
N ALA A 173 -8.42 -6.04 -14.22
CA ALA A 173 -8.48 -6.32 -12.79
C ALA A 173 -7.12 -6.02 -12.14
N CYS A 174 -7.09 -5.05 -11.24
CA CYS A 174 -5.95 -4.67 -10.44
C CYS A 174 -6.04 -5.38 -9.08
N VAL A 175 -5.20 -6.39 -8.83
CA VAL A 175 -5.23 -7.22 -7.62
C VAL A 175 -4.15 -6.78 -6.64
N LEU A 176 -4.53 -6.16 -5.53
CA LEU A 176 -3.62 -5.79 -4.45
C LEU A 176 -3.43 -6.98 -3.50
N THR A 177 -2.18 -7.35 -3.19
CA THR A 177 -1.85 -8.47 -2.31
C THR A 177 -1.26 -8.02 -0.98
N GLU A 178 -0.56 -6.89 -0.94
CA GLU A 178 0.10 -6.41 0.27
C GLU A 178 -0.90 -5.83 1.30
N ILE A 179 -0.96 -6.43 2.49
CA ILE A 179 -1.84 -6.01 3.58
C ILE A 179 -1.12 -4.99 4.48
N TRP A 180 -1.58 -3.74 4.46
CA TRP A 180 -0.99 -2.63 5.24
C TRP A 180 -1.60 -2.46 6.64
N ARG A 181 -2.86 -2.89 6.83
CA ARG A 181 -3.59 -2.69 8.10
C ARG A 181 -3.03 -3.53 9.25
N GLN A 182 -2.79 -4.82 8.99
CA GLN A 182 -2.19 -5.75 9.94
C GLN A 182 -0.71 -5.88 9.62
N LYS A 183 0.17 -5.64 10.60
CA LYS A 183 1.63 -5.78 10.42
C LYS A 183 2.17 -7.17 10.75
N ASP A 184 1.40 -7.96 11.52
CA ASP A 184 1.79 -9.29 11.97
C ASP A 184 1.58 -10.33 10.85
N PRO A 185 2.65 -10.97 10.33
CA PRO A 185 2.55 -11.97 9.26
C PRO A 185 1.68 -13.17 9.62
N VAL A 186 1.69 -13.60 10.89
CA VAL A 186 0.87 -14.73 11.36
C VAL A 186 -0.60 -14.35 11.26
N TYR A 187 -0.93 -13.11 11.65
CA TYR A 187 -2.31 -12.66 11.57
C TYR A 187 -2.77 -12.43 10.12
N GLN A 188 -1.88 -11.93 9.25
CA GLN A 188 -2.16 -11.83 7.82
C GLN A 188 -2.47 -13.21 7.19
N GLN A 189 -1.71 -14.24 7.56
CA GLN A 189 -1.96 -15.62 7.10
C GLN A 189 -3.36 -16.11 7.56
N ILE A 190 -3.68 -15.96 8.85
CA ILE A 190 -5.00 -16.35 9.38
C ILE A 190 -6.12 -15.63 8.62
N LEU A 191 -5.97 -14.33 8.37
CA LEU A 191 -6.97 -13.56 7.62
C LEU A 191 -7.10 -14.03 6.16
N GLY A 192 -6.01 -14.44 5.52
CA GLY A 192 -6.03 -15.03 4.18
C GLY A 192 -6.79 -16.36 4.12
N GLU A 193 -6.56 -17.22 5.11
CA GLU A 193 -7.28 -18.49 5.29
C GLU A 193 -8.78 -18.27 5.53
N VAL A 194 -9.12 -17.37 6.46
CA VAL A 194 -10.51 -16.96 6.75
C VAL A 194 -11.18 -16.36 5.51
N ARG A 195 -10.47 -15.53 4.73
CA ARG A 195 -10.98 -14.92 3.49
C ARG A 195 -11.38 -15.95 2.45
N MET A 196 -10.72 -17.10 2.42
CA MET A 196 -11.01 -18.20 1.49
C MET A 196 -11.96 -19.25 2.09
N GLY A 197 -12.35 -19.09 3.36
CA GLY A 197 -13.27 -19.99 4.04
C GLY A 197 -12.64 -21.33 4.45
N ALA A 198 -11.31 -21.41 4.55
CA ALA A 198 -10.59 -22.63 4.90
C ALA A 198 -9.50 -22.30 5.91
N LEU A 199 -9.67 -22.76 7.15
CA LEU A 199 -8.76 -22.49 8.27
C LEU A 199 -7.87 -23.71 8.53
N SER A 200 -6.56 -23.49 8.64
CA SER A 200 -5.62 -24.56 9.04
C SER A 200 -5.73 -24.86 10.54
N GLU A 201 -5.30 -26.06 10.96
CA GLU A 201 -5.29 -26.43 12.39
C GLU A 201 -4.41 -25.49 13.23
N ALA A 202 -3.31 -24.99 12.65
CA ALA A 202 -2.43 -24.03 13.31
C ALA A 202 -3.15 -22.69 13.56
N SER A 203 -3.80 -22.15 12.54
CA SER A 203 -4.59 -20.92 12.63
C SER A 203 -5.79 -21.07 13.57
N GLU A 204 -6.47 -22.22 13.55
CA GLU A 204 -7.56 -22.52 14.47
C GLU A 204 -7.08 -22.52 15.93
N ARG A 205 -5.95 -23.18 16.21
CA ARG A 205 -5.37 -23.19 17.57
C ARG A 205 -5.07 -21.79 18.07
N ILE A 206 -4.51 -20.93 17.21
CA ILE A 206 -4.23 -19.53 17.53
C ILE A 206 -5.52 -18.78 17.84
N LEU A 207 -6.55 -18.88 16.99
CA LEU A 207 -7.84 -18.23 17.20
C LEU A 207 -8.54 -18.73 18.47
N ARG A 208 -8.51 -20.04 18.76
CA ARG A 208 -9.04 -20.60 20.02
C ARG A 208 -8.32 -20.03 21.24
N GLY A 209 -7.01 -19.79 21.14
CA GLY A 209 -6.23 -19.08 22.17
C GLY A 209 -6.73 -17.66 22.46
N ARG A 210 -7.47 -17.04 21.53
CA ARG A 210 -8.06 -15.71 21.70
C ARG A 210 -9.43 -15.70 22.41
N MET A 211 -9.97 -16.86 22.79
CA MET A 211 -11.29 -16.94 23.47
C MET A 211 -11.25 -16.60 24.96
N ASN A 212 -10.13 -16.87 25.65
CA ASN A 212 -10.00 -16.74 27.11
C ASN A 212 -8.95 -15.69 27.53
N THR A 213 -8.86 -14.60 26.77
CA THR A 213 -7.92 -13.50 27.05
C THR A 213 -8.42 -12.63 28.21
N ASN A 214 -7.52 -12.06 29.01
CA ASN A 214 -7.85 -11.19 30.15
C ASN A 214 -8.22 -9.75 29.75
N TRP A 215 -9.08 -9.57 28.75
CA TRP A 215 -9.48 -8.26 28.23
C TRP A 215 -10.26 -7.43 29.26
N GLN A 216 -10.86 -8.08 30.27
CA GLN A 216 -11.56 -7.40 31.36
C GLN A 216 -10.63 -6.53 32.20
N SER A 217 -9.31 -6.76 32.15
CA SER A 217 -8.32 -5.92 32.83
C SER A 217 -7.92 -4.67 32.02
N GLU A 218 -8.28 -4.58 30.74
CA GLU A 218 -7.89 -3.46 29.89
C GLU A 218 -8.54 -2.14 30.32
N ALA A 219 -7.77 -1.05 30.29
CA ALA A 219 -8.26 0.29 30.62
C ALA A 219 -9.30 0.81 29.62
N ILE A 220 -9.15 0.44 28.34
CA ILE A 220 -10.12 0.74 27.28
C ILE A 220 -10.73 -0.60 26.85
N LYS A 221 -12.01 -0.85 27.15
CA LYS A 221 -12.65 -2.16 26.91
C LYS A 221 -12.87 -2.44 25.43
N PRO A 222 -12.53 -3.63 24.91
CA PRO A 222 -12.74 -3.97 23.51
C PRO A 222 -14.16 -3.68 23.02
N THR A 223 -14.31 -3.18 21.79
CA THR A 223 -15.63 -2.99 21.20
C THR A 223 -16.20 -4.35 20.78
N LEU A 224 -17.43 -4.63 21.17
CA LEU A 224 -18.16 -5.82 20.79
C LEU A 224 -18.71 -5.68 19.36
N LEU A 225 -18.39 -6.63 18.48
CA LEU A 225 -18.91 -6.68 17.12
C LEU A 225 -20.10 -7.65 17.02
N PHE A 226 -21.29 -7.13 16.75
CA PHE A 226 -22.52 -7.91 16.61
C PHE A 226 -23.09 -7.89 15.19
N SER A 227 -23.97 -8.83 14.89
CA SER A 227 -24.68 -8.88 13.60
C SER A 227 -25.88 -7.93 13.53
N ARG A 228 -26.57 -7.66 14.65
CA ARG A 228 -27.86 -6.94 14.69
C ARG A 228 -27.78 -5.58 15.40
N ASN A 229 -28.40 -4.54 14.82
CA ASN A 229 -28.42 -3.19 15.42
C ASN A 229 -29.12 -3.16 16.78
N GLN A 230 -30.23 -3.88 16.95
CA GLN A 230 -31.00 -3.89 18.21
C GLN A 230 -30.15 -4.31 19.42
N GLN A 231 -29.27 -5.31 19.25
CA GLN A 231 -28.37 -5.75 20.31
C GLN A 231 -27.30 -4.71 20.62
N VAL A 232 -26.76 -4.07 19.58
CA VAL A 232 -25.76 -3.00 19.73
C VAL A 232 -26.33 -1.82 20.51
N ASP A 233 -27.53 -1.38 20.15
CA ASP A 233 -28.16 -0.22 20.77
C ASP A 233 -28.52 -0.51 22.23
N ALA A 234 -29.04 -1.71 22.52
CA ALA A 234 -29.33 -2.16 23.90
C ALA A 234 -28.07 -2.19 24.78
N ILE A 235 -26.97 -2.78 24.30
CA ILE A 235 -25.72 -2.87 25.07
C ILE A 235 -25.13 -1.48 25.33
N ASN A 236 -25.10 -0.62 24.31
CA ASN A 236 -24.57 0.73 24.46
C ASN A 236 -25.41 1.55 25.46
N MET A 237 -26.74 1.44 25.38
CA MET A 237 -27.65 2.13 26.29
C MET A 237 -27.49 1.63 27.73
N GLN A 238 -27.54 0.32 27.95
CA GLN A 238 -27.36 -0.28 29.27
C GLN A 238 -26.04 0.11 29.94
N ASN A 239 -24.93 0.10 29.18
CA ASN A 239 -23.63 0.47 29.73
C ASN A 239 -23.52 1.98 30.00
N LEU A 240 -24.14 2.83 29.17
CA LEU A 240 -24.17 4.27 29.41
C LEU A 240 -24.99 4.62 30.65
N GLU A 241 -26.16 4.01 30.80
CA GLU A 241 -27.07 4.22 31.93
C GLU A 241 -26.49 3.72 33.27
N ALA A 242 -25.67 2.66 33.22
CA ALA A 242 -24.99 2.12 34.40
C ALA A 242 -23.91 3.07 34.98
N ILE A 243 -23.51 4.11 34.25
CA ILE A 243 -22.54 5.11 34.74
C ILE A 243 -23.26 6.13 35.63
N ALA A 244 -22.87 6.21 36.90
CA ALA A 244 -23.44 7.12 37.89
C ALA A 244 -23.02 8.61 37.72
N GLU A 245 -22.10 8.90 36.80
CA GLU A 245 -21.65 10.26 36.48
C GLU A 245 -22.71 11.05 35.69
N GLU A 246 -22.65 12.37 35.79
CA GLU A 246 -23.61 13.27 35.12
C GLU A 246 -23.55 13.14 33.58
N ALA A 247 -24.73 13.13 32.97
CA ALA A 247 -24.90 13.07 31.52
C ALA A 247 -24.72 14.45 30.89
N LYS A 248 -23.81 14.53 29.91
CA LYS A 248 -23.66 15.70 29.05
C LYS A 248 -24.20 15.41 27.66
N ILE A 249 -25.11 16.26 27.19
CA ILE A 249 -25.82 16.08 25.94
C ILE A 249 -25.32 17.09 24.91
N PHE A 250 -24.93 16.59 23.74
CA PHE A 250 -24.54 17.38 22.58
C PHE A 250 -25.57 17.16 21.47
N VAL A 251 -26.26 18.23 21.07
CA VAL A 251 -27.24 18.19 19.98
C VAL A 251 -26.59 18.75 18.73
N LYS A 252 -26.84 18.12 17.58
CA LYS A 252 -26.37 18.60 16.28
C LYS A 252 -26.79 20.06 16.07
N SER A 253 -25.93 20.85 15.44
CA SER A 253 -26.26 22.19 14.98
C SER A 253 -26.06 22.30 13.47
N VAL A 254 -26.87 23.14 12.83
CA VAL A 254 -26.70 23.44 11.41
C VAL A 254 -25.74 24.62 11.29
N VAL A 255 -24.75 24.49 10.43
CA VAL A 255 -23.75 25.52 10.17
C VAL A 255 -23.88 25.99 8.72
N PHE A 256 -23.80 27.30 8.54
CA PHE A 256 -23.77 27.93 7.22
C PHE A 256 -22.41 28.63 7.04
N ASP A 257 -21.72 28.33 5.94
CA ASP A 257 -20.42 28.92 5.60
C ASP A 257 -20.60 29.95 4.48
N GLU A 258 -20.53 31.22 4.86
CA GLU A 258 -20.67 32.36 3.95
C GLU A 258 -19.58 32.38 2.88
N SER A 259 -18.35 32.00 3.22
CA SER A 259 -17.25 31.95 2.25
C SER A 259 -17.53 30.97 1.11
N ARG A 260 -18.12 29.81 1.45
CA ARG A 260 -18.52 28.79 0.47
C ARG A 260 -19.75 29.18 -0.33
N TRP A 261 -20.61 30.01 0.24
CA TRP A 261 -21.77 30.57 -0.45
C TRP A 261 -21.31 31.57 -1.51
N TYR A 262 -20.46 32.53 -1.15
CA TYR A 262 -19.96 33.54 -2.08
C TYR A 262 -19.05 32.96 -3.17
N ALA A 263 -18.20 31.99 -2.83
CA ALA A 263 -17.43 31.23 -3.81
C ALA A 263 -18.29 30.46 -4.82
N GLY A 264 -19.58 30.24 -4.52
CA GLY A 264 -20.56 29.66 -5.42
C GLY A 264 -21.16 30.63 -6.44
N GLY A 265 -20.72 31.89 -6.48
CA GLY A 265 -21.22 32.91 -7.40
C GLY A 265 -22.45 33.69 -6.88
N HIS A 266 -22.67 33.67 -5.56
CA HIS A 266 -23.76 34.39 -4.90
C HIS A 266 -23.30 35.71 -4.27
N GLU A 267 -22.36 36.42 -4.89
CA GLU A 267 -21.86 37.71 -4.40
C GLU A 267 -23.01 38.70 -4.15
N GLY A 268 -22.97 39.36 -2.99
CA GLY A 268 -23.99 40.35 -2.60
C GLY A 268 -25.33 39.78 -2.10
N MET A 269 -25.52 38.45 -2.08
CA MET A 269 -26.71 37.81 -1.49
C MET A 269 -26.35 37.04 -0.21
N PRO A 270 -27.06 37.20 0.92
CA PRO A 270 -26.81 36.38 2.10
C PRO A 270 -27.23 34.91 1.86
N PRO A 271 -26.57 33.91 2.50
CA PRO A 271 -26.98 32.52 2.37
C PRO A 271 -28.42 32.31 2.82
N LEU A 272 -29.22 31.65 1.98
CA LEU A 272 -30.58 31.24 2.36
C LEU A 272 -30.48 30.21 3.49
N LYS A 273 -30.95 30.59 4.68
CA LYS A 273 -30.94 29.72 5.87
C LYS A 273 -32.11 28.73 5.89
N THR A 274 -33.16 29.01 5.11
CA THR A 274 -34.39 28.22 5.05
C THR A 274 -34.89 28.12 3.61
N SER A 275 -35.03 26.89 3.12
CA SER A 275 -35.67 26.52 1.86
C SER A 275 -35.86 25.00 1.81
N ASP A 276 -36.75 24.50 0.94
CA ASP A 276 -36.90 23.07 0.69
C ASP A 276 -35.57 22.39 0.31
N THR A 277 -34.69 23.11 -0.39
CA THR A 277 -33.37 22.62 -0.79
C THR A 277 -32.39 22.53 0.39
N VAL A 278 -32.43 23.49 1.31
CA VAL A 278 -31.64 23.47 2.55
C VAL A 278 -32.14 22.36 3.49
N GLU A 279 -33.45 22.21 3.63
CA GLU A 279 -34.05 21.16 4.43
C GLU A 279 -33.73 19.76 3.86
N TYR A 280 -33.84 19.60 2.54
CA TYR A 280 -33.42 18.36 1.86
C TYR A 280 -31.94 18.04 2.11
N ALA A 281 -31.05 19.04 2.01
CA ALA A 281 -29.63 18.86 2.26
C ALA A 281 -29.33 18.46 3.71
N GLN A 282 -30.02 19.06 4.69
CA GLN A 282 -29.89 18.70 6.10
C GLN A 282 -30.39 17.28 6.38
N ASN A 283 -31.62 16.95 5.94
CA ASN A 283 -32.20 15.62 6.14
C ASN A 283 -31.33 14.53 5.55
N ARG A 284 -30.73 14.79 4.40
CA ARG A 284 -29.81 13.85 3.76
C ARG A 284 -28.49 13.71 4.50
N LEU A 285 -27.89 14.82 4.97
CA LEU A 285 -26.71 14.73 5.84
C LEU A 285 -27.00 13.89 7.09
N CYS A 286 -28.19 14.00 7.67
CA CYS A 286 -28.57 13.21 8.85
C CYS A 286 -28.71 11.71 8.56
N GLN A 287 -29.09 11.34 7.33
CA GLN A 287 -29.18 9.94 6.91
C GLN A 287 -27.83 9.34 6.54
N ASP A 288 -26.98 10.13 5.88
CA ASP A 288 -25.72 9.66 5.29
C ASP A 288 -24.54 9.73 6.27
N ALA A 289 -24.52 10.72 7.18
CA ALA A 289 -23.39 11.00 8.06
C ALA A 289 -23.28 10.04 9.26
N SER A 290 -22.06 9.86 9.76
CA SER A 290 -21.75 8.96 10.88
C SER A 290 -21.98 9.55 12.27
N PHE A 291 -22.51 10.78 12.37
CA PHE A 291 -22.74 11.45 13.65
C PHE A 291 -24.03 10.97 14.34
N VAL A 292 -24.11 11.19 15.65
CA VAL A 292 -25.32 10.95 16.45
C VAL A 292 -26.03 12.29 16.66
N GLU A 293 -27.30 12.40 16.26
CA GLU A 293 -28.02 13.69 16.32
C GLU A 293 -28.09 14.27 17.74
N ARG A 294 -28.34 13.40 18.71
CA ARG A 294 -28.34 13.70 20.15
C ARG A 294 -27.35 12.75 20.82
N LEU A 295 -26.13 13.23 21.02
CA LEU A 295 -25.05 12.46 21.61
C LEU A 295 -25.05 12.68 23.12
N GLU A 296 -25.38 11.64 23.89
CA GLU A 296 -25.19 11.62 25.34
C GLU A 296 -23.84 11.01 25.69
N LEU A 297 -23.08 11.68 26.55
CA LEU A 297 -21.79 11.22 27.07
C LEU A 297 -21.74 11.38 28.59
N ARG A 298 -21.06 10.45 29.25
CA ARG A 298 -20.75 10.49 30.69
C ARG A 298 -19.26 10.27 30.89
N LYS A 299 -18.69 10.78 31.97
CA LYS A 299 -17.31 10.44 32.35
C LYS A 299 -17.22 8.93 32.59
N GLY A 300 -16.24 8.27 31.98
CA GLY A 300 -16.10 6.81 31.96
C GLY A 300 -16.76 6.13 30.75
N ALA A 301 -17.53 6.84 29.92
CA ALA A 301 -18.15 6.24 28.74
C ALA A 301 -17.11 5.79 27.71
N GLN A 302 -17.29 4.59 27.14
CA GLN A 302 -16.49 4.09 26.02
C GLN A 302 -17.01 4.70 24.72
N VAL A 303 -16.11 5.36 23.99
CA VAL A 303 -16.43 6.05 22.74
C VAL A 303 -15.53 5.61 21.60
N MET A 304 -16.02 5.84 20.39
CA MET A 304 -15.27 5.65 19.15
C MET A 304 -15.36 6.90 18.31
N LEU A 305 -14.22 7.28 17.71
CA LEU A 305 -14.10 8.38 16.77
C LEU A 305 -14.76 8.01 15.44
N THR A 306 -15.58 8.90 14.89
CA THR A 306 -16.36 8.64 13.66
C THR A 306 -15.79 9.30 12.40
N VAL A 307 -14.65 9.99 12.54
CA VAL A 307 -13.90 10.69 11.47
C VAL A 307 -12.40 10.47 11.65
N ASN A 308 -11.58 10.76 10.63
CA ASN A 308 -10.14 10.84 10.84
C ASN A 308 -9.77 12.24 11.31
N MET A 309 -9.03 12.34 12.41
CA MET A 309 -8.60 13.65 12.96
C MET A 309 -7.10 13.87 12.84
N LYS A 310 -6.29 12.90 13.30
CA LYS A 310 -4.82 12.96 13.24
C LYS A 310 -4.27 11.59 12.83
N PRO A 311 -4.34 11.24 11.53
CA PRO A 311 -3.92 9.93 11.03
C PRO A 311 -2.47 9.59 11.39
N GLU A 312 -1.58 10.58 11.37
CA GLU A 312 -0.15 10.41 11.69
C GLU A 312 0.09 9.99 13.15
N SER A 313 -0.79 10.39 14.06
CA SER A 313 -0.79 9.96 15.47
C SER A 313 -1.67 8.74 15.73
N GLY A 314 -2.15 8.08 14.67
CA GLY A 314 -3.03 6.90 14.73
C GLY A 314 -4.50 7.19 15.03
N LEU A 315 -4.91 8.46 15.18
CA LEU A 315 -6.28 8.87 15.48
C LEU A 315 -7.11 8.96 14.19
N VAL A 316 -7.71 7.83 13.85
CA VAL A 316 -8.57 7.64 12.67
C VAL A 316 -9.96 7.18 13.08
N ASN A 317 -10.90 7.14 12.14
CA ASN A 317 -12.23 6.56 12.35
C ASN A 317 -12.10 5.10 12.84
N GLY A 318 -12.78 4.78 13.94
CA GLY A 318 -12.62 3.52 14.65
C GLY A 318 -11.73 3.59 15.88
N SER A 319 -10.98 4.69 16.08
CA SER A 319 -10.13 4.87 17.27
C SER A 319 -11.00 4.92 18.51
N ARG A 320 -10.66 4.10 19.50
CA ARG A 320 -11.42 3.95 20.75
C ARG A 320 -10.80 4.76 21.87
N GLY A 321 -11.65 5.28 22.74
CA GLY A 321 -11.24 6.00 23.92
C GLY A 321 -12.27 5.97 25.02
N VAL A 322 -11.88 6.52 26.17
CA VAL A 322 -12.75 6.69 27.34
C VAL A 322 -12.88 8.18 27.62
N ILE A 323 -14.10 8.65 27.87
CA ILE A 323 -14.31 10.02 28.36
C ILE A 323 -13.67 10.14 29.75
N VAL A 324 -12.63 10.96 29.88
CA VAL A 324 -11.97 11.20 31.18
C VAL A 324 -12.50 12.46 31.87
N GLY A 325 -13.21 13.30 31.14
CA GLY A 325 -13.87 14.48 31.67
C GLY A 325 -14.41 15.37 30.55
N PHE A 326 -14.77 16.59 30.91
CA PHE A 326 -15.22 17.62 29.99
C PHE A 326 -14.44 18.90 30.29
N GLU A 327 -14.17 19.71 29.28
CA GLU A 327 -13.53 21.00 29.50
C GLU A 327 -14.34 21.89 30.46
N ALA A 328 -13.63 22.71 31.23
CA ALA A 328 -14.24 23.69 32.14
C ALA A 328 -14.86 24.89 31.40
N SER A 329 -14.66 25.00 30.08
CA SER A 329 -15.27 26.04 29.26
C SER A 329 -16.79 25.91 29.23
N ALA A 330 -17.50 27.01 28.95
CA ALA A 330 -18.97 26.98 28.83
C ALA A 330 -19.48 26.01 27.75
N ARG A 331 -18.67 25.71 26.74
CA ARG A 331 -18.98 24.70 25.71
C ARG A 331 -18.75 23.27 26.23
N GLY A 332 -17.73 23.12 27.07
CA GLY A 332 -17.39 21.93 27.83
C GLY A 332 -17.32 20.65 27.01
N PHE A 333 -16.50 20.68 25.96
CA PHE A 333 -16.25 19.57 25.06
C PHE A 333 -15.64 18.36 25.77
N PRO A 334 -15.87 17.13 25.27
CA PRO A 334 -15.36 15.92 25.91
C PRO A 334 -13.84 15.82 25.80
N ILE A 335 -13.21 15.47 26.91
CA ILE A 335 -11.80 15.08 27.00
C ILE A 335 -11.74 13.56 26.95
N VAL A 336 -11.08 13.03 25.92
CA VAL A 336 -11.05 11.59 25.62
C VAL A 336 -9.63 11.07 25.76
N LYS A 337 -9.46 10.00 26.54
CA LYS A 337 -8.23 9.21 26.58
C LYS A 337 -8.31 8.09 25.55
N PHE A 338 -7.62 8.28 24.43
CA PHE A 338 -7.35 7.26 23.44
C PHE A 338 -6.13 6.42 23.83
N ARG A 339 -5.82 5.38 23.05
CA ARG A 339 -4.62 4.56 23.26
C ARG A 339 -3.33 5.37 23.07
N SER A 340 -3.28 6.27 22.09
CA SER A 340 -2.08 7.04 21.74
C SER A 340 -1.95 8.38 22.47
N CYS A 341 -3.06 8.98 22.90
CA CYS A 341 -3.04 10.29 23.56
C CYS A 341 -4.32 10.56 24.36
N THR A 342 -4.29 11.62 25.17
CA THR A 342 -5.48 12.24 25.74
C THR A 342 -5.68 13.60 25.09
N MET A 343 -6.89 13.92 24.64
CA MET A 343 -7.18 15.22 24.03
C MET A 343 -8.64 15.64 24.19
N THR A 344 -8.90 16.95 24.10
CA THR A 344 -10.24 17.48 23.87
C THR A 344 -10.68 17.15 22.44
N VAL A 345 -11.89 16.61 22.28
CA VAL A 345 -12.51 16.37 20.99
C VAL A 345 -13.52 17.48 20.70
N GLU A 346 -13.14 18.37 19.78
CA GLU A 346 -13.97 19.48 19.33
C GLU A 346 -15.02 19.06 18.29
N PRO A 347 -16.08 19.86 18.09
CA PRO A 347 -17.09 19.58 17.06
C PRO A 347 -16.52 19.57 15.65
N TYR A 348 -16.90 18.58 14.86
CA TYR A 348 -16.58 18.45 13.45
C TYR A 348 -17.78 18.84 12.59
N VAL A 349 -17.54 19.38 11.39
CA VAL A 349 -18.61 19.78 10.45
C VAL A 349 -18.64 18.86 9.24
N TRP A 350 -19.75 18.16 9.06
CA TRP A 350 -20.06 17.41 7.84
C TRP A 350 -20.75 18.33 6.84
N TRP A 351 -20.07 18.65 5.75
CA TRP A 351 -20.57 19.53 4.71
C TRP A 351 -21.44 18.79 3.70
N SER A 352 -22.54 19.40 3.30
CA SER A 352 -23.40 18.87 2.24
C SER A 352 -22.69 18.94 0.90
N HIS A 353 -22.70 17.82 0.17
CA HIS A 353 -22.28 17.81 -1.23
C HIS A 353 -23.22 18.60 -2.14
N GLU A 354 -24.47 18.77 -1.72
CA GLU A 354 -25.50 19.39 -2.53
C GLU A 354 -25.53 20.90 -2.42
N LEU A 355 -25.27 21.38 -1.20
CA LEU A 355 -25.18 22.79 -0.86
C LEU A 355 -23.89 22.94 -0.05
N PRO A 356 -22.75 23.23 -0.69
CA PRO A 356 -21.44 23.23 -0.04
C PRO A 356 -21.32 24.16 1.17
N HIS A 357 -22.16 25.18 1.23
CA HIS A 357 -22.27 26.15 2.31
C HIS A 357 -23.11 25.66 3.51
N VAL A 358 -23.86 24.56 3.38
CA VAL A 358 -24.65 23.96 4.47
C VAL A 358 -23.87 22.79 5.05
N GLY A 359 -23.68 22.79 6.37
CA GLY A 359 -23.07 21.69 7.11
C GLY A 359 -23.83 21.35 8.37
N ILE A 360 -23.59 20.16 8.91
CA ILE A 360 -24.03 19.78 10.25
C ILE A 360 -22.80 19.66 11.13
N GLN A 361 -22.81 20.33 12.27
CA GLN A 361 -21.78 20.28 13.27
C GLN A 361 -22.21 19.40 14.45
N GLN A 362 -21.32 18.50 14.86
CA GLN A 362 -21.51 17.63 16.02
C GLN A 362 -20.14 17.12 16.52
N ILE A 363 -20.06 16.70 17.77
CA ILE A 363 -18.89 15.99 18.30
C ILE A 363 -18.72 14.67 17.49
N PRO A 364 -17.55 14.41 16.89
CA PRO A 364 -17.31 13.22 16.06
C PRO A 364 -17.08 11.94 16.87
N LEU A 365 -17.93 11.71 17.86
CA LEU A 365 -17.90 10.55 18.73
C LEU A 365 -19.24 9.82 18.68
N ARG A 366 -19.17 8.53 18.95
CA ARG A 366 -20.33 7.71 19.30
C ARG A 366 -19.98 6.83 20.48
N VAL A 367 -20.99 6.47 21.25
CA VAL A 367 -20.87 5.39 22.23
C VAL A 367 -20.55 4.07 21.50
N ALA A 368 -19.59 3.32 22.04
CA ALA A 368 -18.97 2.21 21.31
C ALA A 368 -18.52 1.03 22.18
N TRP A 369 -19.32 0.66 23.19
CA TRP A 369 -19.20 -0.67 23.78
C TRP A 369 -19.51 -1.76 22.75
N ALA A 370 -20.46 -1.48 21.84
CA ALA A 370 -20.82 -2.36 20.75
C ALA A 370 -21.01 -1.60 19.41
N ILE A 371 -20.70 -2.25 18.29
CA ILE A 371 -21.06 -1.81 16.93
C ILE A 371 -21.48 -3.01 16.08
N THR A 372 -22.20 -2.77 14.98
CA THR A 372 -22.53 -3.85 14.03
C THR A 372 -21.38 -4.12 13.07
N ILE A 373 -21.22 -5.38 12.66
CA ILE A 373 -20.21 -5.80 11.67
C ILE A 373 -20.36 -5.01 10.37
N HIS A 374 -21.61 -4.79 9.92
CA HIS A 374 -21.92 -3.94 8.76
C HIS A 374 -21.37 -2.51 8.89
N LYS A 375 -21.57 -1.86 10.04
CA LYS A 375 -21.08 -0.49 10.29
C LYS A 375 -19.58 -0.43 10.54
N SER A 376 -18.93 -1.56 10.80
CA SER A 376 -17.48 -1.65 10.95
C SER A 376 -16.75 -1.72 9.61
N GLN A 377 -17.44 -1.96 8.48
CA GLN A 377 -16.81 -2.09 7.17
C GLN A 377 -16.06 -0.79 6.79
N GLY A 378 -14.87 -0.96 6.24
CA GLY A 378 -13.90 0.12 5.99
C GLY A 378 -13.11 0.62 7.21
N ALA A 379 -13.62 0.44 8.45
CA ALA A 379 -12.94 0.92 9.66
C ALA A 379 -11.74 0.05 10.06
N SER A 380 -10.84 0.63 10.86
CA SER A 380 -9.72 -0.09 11.50
C SER A 380 -9.83 0.05 13.01
N ILE A 381 -9.92 -1.07 13.71
CA ILE A 381 -10.22 -1.14 15.14
C ILE A 381 -8.99 -1.67 15.90
N ASP A 382 -8.61 -1.01 16.98
CA ASP A 382 -7.43 -1.39 17.76
C ASP A 382 -7.62 -2.69 18.57
N SER A 383 -8.81 -2.87 19.14
CA SER A 383 -9.16 -4.10 19.85
C SER A 383 -10.68 -4.35 19.79
N ALA A 384 -11.09 -5.60 19.64
CA ALA A 384 -12.50 -5.96 19.49
C ALA A 384 -12.78 -7.36 20.05
N ILE A 385 -13.98 -7.54 20.58
CA ILE A 385 -14.54 -8.85 20.89
C ILE A 385 -15.47 -9.25 19.74
N VAL A 386 -15.19 -10.39 19.13
CA VAL A 386 -15.93 -10.91 17.97
C VAL A 386 -16.63 -12.21 18.36
N ASP A 387 -17.92 -12.30 18.05
CA ASP A 387 -18.68 -13.54 18.15
C ASP A 387 -18.74 -14.21 16.77
N ILE A 388 -18.01 -15.33 16.62
CA ILE A 388 -18.07 -16.22 15.45
C ILE A 388 -18.80 -17.51 15.85
N GLY A 389 -19.91 -17.38 16.57
CA GLY A 389 -20.75 -18.48 17.00
C GLY A 389 -21.98 -18.70 16.10
N LYS A 390 -23.04 -19.26 16.69
CA LYS A 390 -24.31 -19.57 15.99
C LYS A 390 -25.00 -18.34 15.41
N SER A 391 -24.65 -17.14 15.86
CA SER A 391 -25.19 -15.84 15.45
C SER A 391 -24.58 -15.29 14.16
N THR A 392 -23.55 -15.94 13.60
CA THR A 392 -22.95 -15.62 12.30
C THR A 392 -23.68 -16.40 11.20
N PHE A 393 -24.37 -15.67 10.32
CA PHE A 393 -25.31 -16.24 9.36
C PHE A 393 -24.92 -16.04 7.91
N GLU A 394 -24.06 -15.05 7.59
CA GLU A 394 -23.74 -14.67 6.23
C GLU A 394 -22.29 -15.01 5.82
N TYR A 395 -22.10 -15.34 4.55
CA TYR A 395 -20.77 -15.51 3.95
C TYR A 395 -19.94 -14.23 4.12
N GLY A 396 -18.65 -14.38 4.40
CA GLY A 396 -17.74 -13.24 4.55
C GLY A 396 -17.91 -12.43 5.85
N GLN A 397 -18.95 -12.69 6.67
CA GLN A 397 -19.20 -11.93 7.90
C GLN A 397 -18.06 -12.11 8.94
N ALA A 398 -17.61 -13.35 9.14
CA ALA A 398 -16.46 -13.65 10.01
C ALA A 398 -15.18 -12.95 9.51
N TYR A 399 -14.94 -13.01 8.20
CA TYR A 399 -13.79 -12.36 7.56
C TYR A 399 -13.82 -10.84 7.74
N VAL A 400 -14.98 -10.19 7.52
CA VAL A 400 -15.12 -8.75 7.72
C VAL A 400 -14.84 -8.37 9.16
N ALA A 401 -15.41 -9.10 10.13
CA ALA A 401 -15.21 -8.81 11.55
C ALA A 401 -13.74 -8.95 11.99
N LEU A 402 -13.09 -10.06 11.64
CA LEU A 402 -11.68 -10.30 11.97
C LEU A 402 -10.75 -9.29 11.29
N SER A 403 -10.95 -9.03 9.99
CA SER A 403 -10.09 -8.11 9.22
C SER A 403 -10.17 -6.64 9.65
N ARG A 404 -11.10 -6.26 10.53
CA ARG A 404 -11.12 -4.90 11.12
C ARG A 404 -10.11 -4.70 12.23
N VAL A 405 -9.73 -5.77 12.94
CA VAL A 405 -8.80 -5.66 14.08
C VAL A 405 -7.37 -5.51 13.55
N ARG A 406 -6.60 -4.57 14.08
CA ARG A 406 -5.24 -4.25 13.61
C ARG A 406 -4.16 -5.25 14.02
N SER A 407 -4.35 -5.92 15.15
CA SER A 407 -3.38 -6.90 15.67
C SER A 407 -4.08 -8.12 16.25
N LEU A 408 -3.37 -9.25 16.26
CA LEU A 408 -3.85 -10.47 16.90
C LEU A 408 -4.01 -10.28 18.42
N GLU A 409 -3.13 -9.47 19.04
CA GLU A 409 -3.22 -9.10 20.46
C GLU A 409 -4.51 -8.35 20.80
N GLY A 410 -5.03 -7.51 19.89
CA GLY A 410 -6.28 -6.79 20.09
C GLY A 410 -7.52 -7.60 19.73
N LEU A 411 -7.37 -8.81 19.18
CA LEU A 411 -8.49 -9.67 18.81
C LEU A 411 -8.92 -10.53 20.00
N HIS A 412 -10.18 -10.47 20.38
CA HIS A 412 -10.76 -11.34 21.39
C HIS A 412 -11.96 -12.06 20.78
N LEU A 413 -12.14 -13.34 21.09
CA LEU A 413 -13.26 -14.12 20.58
C LEU A 413 -14.21 -14.48 21.71
N PHE A 414 -15.50 -14.20 21.53
CA PHE A 414 -16.51 -14.70 22.46
C PHE A 414 -16.82 -16.18 22.18
N ALA A 415 -16.95 -16.53 20.90
CA ALA A 415 -17.15 -17.90 20.42
C ALA A 415 -16.46 -18.09 19.07
N LEU A 416 -16.03 -19.33 18.81
CA LEU A 416 -15.45 -19.75 17.53
C LEU A 416 -16.06 -21.08 17.07
N ASP A 417 -16.91 -21.00 16.06
CA ASP A 417 -17.41 -22.11 15.27
C ASP A 417 -16.76 -22.03 13.87
N VAL A 418 -15.74 -22.85 13.63
CA VAL A 418 -14.98 -22.86 12.36
C VAL A 418 -15.88 -23.17 11.17
N SER A 419 -16.97 -23.93 11.37
CA SER A 419 -17.93 -24.20 10.31
C SER A 419 -18.63 -22.94 9.80
N ARG A 420 -18.55 -21.81 10.52
CA ARG A 420 -19.10 -20.50 10.12
C ARG A 420 -18.12 -19.64 9.32
N ILE A 421 -16.85 -20.01 9.28
CA ILE A 421 -15.85 -19.36 8.43
C ILE A 421 -16.05 -19.90 7.02
N LYS A 422 -16.89 -19.21 6.24
CA LYS A 422 -17.23 -19.61 4.86
C LYS A 422 -17.10 -18.44 3.90
N THR A 423 -16.61 -18.77 2.71
CA THR A 423 -16.66 -17.90 1.53
C THR A 423 -17.62 -18.50 0.52
N HIS A 424 -18.40 -17.65 -0.16
CA HIS A 424 -19.36 -18.14 -1.13
C HIS A 424 -18.64 -18.90 -2.27
N PRO A 425 -19.09 -20.10 -2.68
CA PRO A 425 -18.37 -20.91 -3.67
C PRO A 425 -18.12 -20.19 -5.01
N ARG A 426 -19.11 -19.42 -5.48
CA ARG A 426 -18.96 -18.62 -6.72
C ARG A 426 -17.89 -17.52 -6.59
N VAL A 427 -17.78 -16.91 -5.40
CA VAL A 427 -16.73 -15.91 -5.10
C VAL A 427 -15.36 -16.56 -5.05
N ALA A 428 -15.24 -17.71 -4.38
CA ALA A 428 -14.00 -18.47 -4.32
C ALA A 428 -13.53 -18.90 -5.72
N ALA A 429 -14.45 -19.35 -6.57
CA ALA A 429 -14.16 -19.67 -7.97
C ALA A 429 -13.70 -18.44 -8.77
N PHE A 430 -14.38 -17.31 -8.63
CA PHE A 430 -14.01 -16.04 -9.28
C PHE A 430 -12.58 -15.60 -8.91
N TYR A 431 -12.22 -15.59 -7.62
CA TYR A 431 -10.86 -15.24 -7.21
C TYR A 431 -9.82 -16.29 -7.59
N LYS A 432 -10.19 -17.57 -7.62
CA LYS A 432 -9.29 -18.63 -8.13
C LYS A 432 -8.95 -18.39 -9.61
N GLN A 433 -9.95 -18.05 -10.44
CA GLN A 433 -9.72 -17.70 -11.84
C GLN A 433 -8.83 -16.46 -11.99
N LEU A 434 -9.01 -15.44 -11.15
CA LEU A 434 -8.13 -14.27 -11.12
C LEU A 434 -6.69 -14.65 -10.77
N SER A 435 -6.49 -15.54 -9.80
CA SER A 435 -5.15 -15.99 -9.39
C SER A 435 -4.44 -16.89 -10.42
N VAL A 436 -5.18 -17.75 -11.13
CA VAL A 436 -4.63 -18.64 -12.17
C VAL A 436 -4.32 -17.86 -13.45
N SER A 437 -5.18 -16.91 -13.82
CA SER A 437 -4.97 -16.08 -15.01
C SER A 437 -3.91 -14.99 -14.80
N ALA A 438 -3.55 -14.68 -13.55
CA ALA A 438 -2.37 -13.86 -13.23
C ALA A 438 -1.03 -14.57 -13.56
N VAL A 439 -1.05 -15.89 -13.76
CA VAL A 439 0.13 -16.72 -14.08
C VAL A 439 0.34 -16.88 -15.61
N HIS A 440 -0.48 -16.23 -16.45
CA HIS A 440 -0.29 -16.27 -17.90
C HIS A 440 -0.36 -14.87 -18.50
N VAL A 441 0.81 -14.27 -18.73
CA VAL A 441 0.97 -13.14 -19.65
C VAL A 441 1.86 -13.62 -20.80
N PRO A 442 1.29 -13.93 -21.98
CA PRO A 442 2.04 -13.91 -23.23
C PRO A 442 2.24 -12.45 -23.65
N ASP A 443 3.51 -12.07 -23.73
CA ASP A 443 4.18 -10.95 -24.40
C ASP A 443 3.50 -9.57 -24.67
N VAL A 444 4.36 -8.55 -24.45
CA VAL A 444 4.36 -7.14 -24.90
C VAL A 444 3.54 -6.15 -24.04
N VAL A 445 4.13 -5.23 -23.24
CA VAL A 445 5.15 -4.21 -23.55
C VAL A 445 6.13 -4.04 -22.37
N ALA A 446 7.43 -4.28 -22.64
CA ALA A 446 8.64 -3.93 -21.88
C ALA A 446 8.49 -3.59 -20.38
N VAL A 447 8.42 -4.62 -19.53
CA VAL A 447 9.14 -4.56 -18.26
C VAL A 447 10.62 -4.43 -18.63
N THR A 448 11.26 -3.32 -18.31
CA THR A 448 12.72 -3.27 -18.35
C THR A 448 13.21 -4.36 -17.42
N VAL A 449 13.74 -5.45 -17.98
CA VAL A 449 14.39 -6.50 -17.20
C VAL A 449 15.42 -5.79 -16.31
N PRO A 450 15.33 -5.86 -14.97
CA PRO A 450 16.14 -4.99 -14.10
C PRO A 450 17.64 -5.31 -14.22
N TRP A 451 17.95 -6.52 -14.68
CA TRP A 451 19.28 -7.00 -15.05
C TRP A 451 19.20 -8.22 -15.97
N SER A 452 20.18 -8.39 -16.87
CA SER A 452 20.40 -9.67 -17.56
C SER A 452 21.35 -10.55 -16.75
N LEU A 453 21.12 -11.87 -16.79
CA LEU A 453 22.04 -12.87 -16.25
C LEU A 453 22.90 -13.52 -17.35
N ASP A 454 22.74 -13.14 -18.63
CA ASP A 454 23.34 -13.85 -19.77
C ASP A 454 24.87 -13.86 -19.73
N CYS A 455 25.48 -12.82 -19.17
CA CYS A 455 26.92 -12.73 -19.02
C CYS A 455 27.47 -13.49 -17.80
N VAL A 456 26.61 -14.01 -16.91
CA VAL A 456 27.04 -14.64 -15.66
C VAL A 456 27.60 -16.04 -15.93
N HIS A 457 28.83 -16.27 -15.47
CA HIS A 457 29.47 -17.58 -15.53
C HIS A 457 28.68 -18.61 -14.69
N GLU A 458 28.52 -19.83 -15.20
CA GLU A 458 27.64 -20.87 -14.64
C GLU A 458 27.88 -21.16 -13.15
N CYS A 459 29.14 -21.09 -12.70
CA CYS A 459 29.50 -21.33 -11.31
C CYS A 459 28.84 -20.37 -10.30
N TRP A 460 28.43 -19.18 -10.73
CA TRP A 460 27.77 -18.20 -9.86
C TRP A 460 26.25 -18.35 -9.82
N ARG A 461 25.65 -19.04 -10.80
CA ARG A 461 24.19 -19.15 -10.95
C ARG A 461 23.51 -19.72 -9.70
N PRO A 462 23.97 -20.82 -9.08
CA PRO A 462 23.30 -21.38 -7.91
C PRO A 462 23.24 -20.40 -6.72
N VAL A 463 24.31 -19.62 -6.52
CA VAL A 463 24.37 -18.62 -5.45
C VAL A 463 23.38 -17.50 -5.76
N LEU A 464 23.41 -16.94 -6.98
CA LEU A 464 22.51 -15.87 -7.38
C LEU A 464 21.04 -16.27 -7.26
N ASP A 465 20.67 -17.46 -7.73
CA ASP A 465 19.29 -17.94 -7.66
C ASP A 465 18.78 -18.04 -6.21
N SER A 466 19.68 -18.29 -5.25
CA SER A 466 19.34 -18.37 -3.83
C SER A 466 19.16 -17.01 -3.12
N VAL A 467 19.71 -15.93 -3.69
CA VAL A 467 19.75 -14.61 -3.03
C VAL A 467 19.07 -13.48 -3.79
N LEU A 468 18.79 -13.67 -5.08
CA LEU A 468 18.03 -12.70 -5.87
C LEU A 468 16.54 -12.78 -5.53
N THR A 469 16.13 -11.93 -4.59
CA THR A 469 14.74 -11.83 -4.16
C THR A 469 13.88 -11.02 -5.14
N GLU A 470 12.59 -11.32 -5.18
CA GLU A 470 11.62 -10.54 -5.96
C GLU A 470 11.55 -9.08 -5.50
N LYS A 471 11.68 -8.84 -4.18
CA LYS A 471 11.76 -7.50 -3.61
C LYS A 471 12.90 -6.66 -4.20
N LEU A 472 14.09 -7.25 -4.37
CA LEU A 472 15.23 -6.54 -4.96
C LEU A 472 15.00 -6.30 -6.47
N ARG A 473 14.35 -7.25 -7.14
CA ARG A 473 13.98 -7.16 -8.57
C ARG A 473 13.02 -5.99 -8.80
N GLU A 474 11.94 -5.94 -8.02
CA GLU A 474 10.94 -4.87 -8.07
C GLU A 474 11.54 -3.50 -7.72
N PHE A 475 12.41 -3.45 -6.70
CA PHE A 475 13.10 -2.22 -6.31
C PHE A 475 13.89 -1.63 -7.49
N VAL A 476 14.75 -2.43 -8.14
CA VAL A 476 15.58 -1.93 -9.23
C VAL A 476 14.77 -1.64 -10.49
N SER A 477 13.74 -2.44 -10.80
CA SER A 477 12.79 -2.14 -11.88
C SER A 477 12.08 -0.80 -11.65
N THR A 478 11.67 -0.53 -10.42
CA THR A 478 11.01 0.72 -10.03
C THR A 478 11.96 1.91 -10.15
N GLU A 479 13.20 1.80 -9.67
CA GLU A 479 14.19 2.87 -9.79
C GLU A 479 14.54 3.14 -11.27
N ARG A 480 14.67 2.09 -12.09
CA ARG A 480 14.86 2.21 -13.55
C ARG A 480 13.67 2.87 -14.25
N ALA A 481 12.46 2.65 -13.76
CA ALA A 481 11.27 3.32 -14.29
C ALA A 481 11.18 4.79 -13.87
N ARG A 482 11.79 5.18 -12.75
CA ARG A 482 11.81 6.55 -12.23
C ARG A 482 12.88 7.43 -12.87
N GLY A 483 13.99 6.84 -13.30
CA GLY A 483 15.10 7.58 -13.90
C GLY A 483 16.27 6.69 -14.27
N ALA A 484 17.40 7.31 -14.60
CA ALA A 484 18.62 6.58 -14.95
C ALA A 484 19.11 5.76 -13.74
N VAL A 485 19.37 4.47 -13.96
CA VAL A 485 20.04 3.59 -13.00
C VAL A 485 21.21 2.94 -13.69
N TYR A 486 22.37 2.99 -13.03
CA TYR A 486 23.63 2.52 -13.54
C TYR A 486 24.14 1.30 -12.76
N PRO A 487 24.88 0.37 -13.39
CA PRO A 487 25.11 0.29 -14.84
C PRO A 487 23.82 -0.08 -15.59
N ASP A 488 23.87 -0.10 -16.93
CA ASP A 488 22.79 -0.66 -17.74
C ASP A 488 22.42 -2.09 -17.28
N HIS A 489 21.16 -2.48 -17.47
CA HIS A 489 20.63 -3.77 -17.05
C HIS A 489 21.46 -4.96 -17.57
N THR A 490 22.06 -4.88 -18.75
CA THR A 490 22.93 -5.95 -19.28
C THR A 490 24.25 -6.13 -18.53
N ASN A 491 24.68 -5.10 -17.78
CA ASN A 491 26.00 -5.02 -17.17
C ASN A 491 25.99 -5.11 -15.63
N VAL A 492 24.82 -5.26 -14.99
CA VAL A 492 24.71 -5.34 -13.51
C VAL A 492 25.58 -6.46 -12.92
N PHE A 493 25.65 -7.59 -13.60
CA PHE A 493 26.47 -8.74 -13.19
C PHE A 493 27.72 -8.95 -14.05
N LYS A 494 28.20 -7.91 -14.75
CA LYS A 494 29.35 -8.03 -15.65
C LYS A 494 30.59 -8.62 -14.97
N ALA A 495 30.85 -8.23 -13.72
CA ALA A 495 31.95 -8.78 -12.93
C ALA A 495 31.87 -10.31 -12.73
N LEU A 496 30.66 -10.89 -12.75
CA LEU A 496 30.43 -12.33 -12.57
C LEU A 496 30.55 -13.12 -13.88
N SER A 497 30.96 -12.48 -14.98
CA SER A 497 31.39 -13.21 -16.18
C SER A 497 32.75 -13.89 -16.00
N LEU A 498 33.52 -13.50 -14.98
CA LEU A 498 34.75 -14.18 -14.57
C LEU A 498 34.38 -15.37 -13.68
N GLY A 499 34.80 -16.58 -14.06
CA GLY A 499 34.53 -17.79 -13.29
C GLY A 499 35.21 -17.75 -11.92
N MET A 500 34.58 -18.34 -10.90
CA MET A 500 35.14 -18.41 -9.54
C MET A 500 36.55 -19.00 -9.52
N ASP A 501 36.87 -19.93 -10.42
CA ASP A 501 38.15 -20.64 -10.51
C ASP A 501 39.26 -19.82 -11.19
N ASP A 502 38.89 -18.75 -11.89
CA ASP A 502 39.83 -17.81 -12.54
C ASP A 502 40.21 -16.63 -11.63
N VAL A 503 39.47 -16.43 -10.53
CA VAL A 503 39.74 -15.32 -9.60
C VAL A 503 41.07 -15.54 -8.87
N LYS A 504 41.89 -14.50 -8.82
CA LYS A 504 43.16 -14.42 -8.07
C LYS A 504 43.13 -13.27 -7.07
N VAL A 505 42.57 -12.14 -7.48
CA VAL A 505 42.48 -10.91 -6.70
C VAL A 505 41.04 -10.43 -6.67
N VAL A 506 40.59 -9.88 -5.55
CA VAL A 506 39.27 -9.26 -5.42
C VAL A 506 39.45 -7.81 -4.99
N ILE A 507 38.88 -6.88 -5.76
CA ILE A 507 38.79 -5.46 -5.40
C ILE A 507 37.32 -5.14 -5.15
N LEU A 508 37.03 -4.57 -3.98
CA LEU A 508 35.66 -4.21 -3.60
C LEU A 508 35.42 -2.71 -3.73
N GLY A 509 34.55 -2.33 -4.66
CA GLY A 509 33.96 -0.99 -4.74
C GLY A 509 32.72 -0.85 -3.84
N GLN A 510 32.31 0.38 -3.58
CA GLN A 510 31.10 0.65 -2.79
C GLN A 510 29.85 0.41 -3.66
N ASP A 511 29.71 1.21 -4.71
CA ASP A 511 28.62 1.21 -5.69
C ASP A 511 29.17 1.62 -7.07
N PRO A 512 28.43 1.38 -8.17
CA PRO A 512 28.86 1.81 -9.50
C PRO A 512 29.00 3.34 -9.59
N TYR A 513 29.74 3.82 -10.58
CA TYR A 513 29.77 5.25 -10.86
C TYR A 513 28.38 5.75 -11.29
N HIS A 514 27.92 6.82 -10.65
CA HIS A 514 26.56 7.35 -10.84
C HIS A 514 26.45 8.40 -11.97
N GLY A 515 27.54 8.73 -12.66
CA GLY A 515 27.52 9.63 -13.80
C GLY A 515 27.13 8.91 -15.09
N ASP A 516 26.51 9.65 -16.01
CA ASP A 516 26.06 9.09 -17.28
C ASP A 516 27.21 8.52 -18.13
N GLY A 517 27.01 7.32 -18.66
CA GLY A 517 28.02 6.57 -19.40
C GLY A 517 29.25 6.09 -18.60
N GLN A 518 29.30 6.28 -17.27
CA GLN A 518 30.49 5.91 -16.49
C GLN A 518 30.50 4.43 -16.07
N ALA A 519 29.40 3.91 -15.54
CA ALA A 519 29.39 2.55 -15.00
C ALA A 519 29.29 1.49 -16.10
N MET A 520 30.36 0.70 -16.24
CA MET A 520 30.44 -0.44 -17.16
C MET A 520 30.20 -1.81 -16.50
N GLY A 521 29.81 -1.84 -15.23
CA GLY A 521 29.58 -3.09 -14.48
C GLY A 521 30.81 -3.68 -13.79
N LEU A 522 31.97 -3.02 -13.89
CA LEU A 522 33.20 -3.35 -13.16
C LEU A 522 33.53 -2.22 -12.18
N SER A 523 33.83 -2.55 -10.92
CA SER A 523 34.17 -1.55 -9.90
C SER A 523 35.41 -0.74 -10.29
N PHE A 524 35.39 0.57 -10.05
CA PHE A 524 36.49 1.49 -10.37
C PHE A 524 36.92 1.54 -11.84
N SER A 525 36.11 1.03 -12.77
CA SER A 525 36.44 1.02 -14.20
C SER A 525 35.45 1.87 -14.99
N VAL A 526 35.94 2.58 -15.99
CA VAL A 526 35.11 3.27 -17.01
C VAL A 526 35.66 2.96 -18.40
N ALA A 527 34.81 2.91 -19.42
CA ALA A 527 35.26 2.62 -20.78
C ALA A 527 36.28 3.66 -21.29
N ASP A 528 37.16 3.25 -22.19
CA ASP A 528 38.11 4.15 -22.84
C ASP A 528 37.39 5.33 -23.51
N GLY A 529 37.93 6.54 -23.33
CA GLY A 529 37.32 7.79 -23.80
C GLY A 529 36.33 8.42 -22.80
N VAL A 530 35.93 7.73 -21.74
CA VAL A 530 35.15 8.32 -20.63
C VAL A 530 36.11 8.97 -19.63
N ALA A 531 35.82 10.20 -19.22
CA ALA A 531 36.66 10.92 -18.26
C ALA A 531 36.75 10.15 -16.92
N ALA A 532 37.98 9.74 -16.56
CA ALA A 532 38.23 8.99 -15.34
C ALA A 532 37.70 9.72 -14.08
N PRO A 533 36.84 9.06 -13.28
CA PRO A 533 36.37 9.63 -12.02
C PRO A 533 37.53 9.88 -11.03
N PRO A 534 37.36 10.78 -10.04
CA PRO A 534 38.46 11.15 -9.13
C PRO A 534 39.06 9.97 -8.37
N SER A 535 38.27 8.95 -8.00
CA SER A 535 38.79 7.75 -7.35
C SER A 535 39.67 6.92 -8.26
N LEU A 536 39.28 6.74 -9.52
CA LEU A 536 40.09 6.03 -10.51
C LEU A 536 41.38 6.79 -10.84
N LYS A 537 41.34 8.13 -10.95
CA LYS A 537 42.56 8.95 -11.08
C LYS A 537 43.55 8.72 -9.95
N ASN A 538 43.05 8.61 -8.72
CA ASN A 538 43.91 8.32 -7.58
C ASN A 538 44.43 6.88 -7.58
N ILE A 539 43.63 5.90 -8.01
CA ILE A 539 44.08 4.52 -8.25
C ILE A 539 45.24 4.50 -9.26
N MET A 540 45.08 5.12 -10.44
CA MET A 540 46.13 5.19 -11.47
C MET A 540 47.40 5.89 -10.96
N LYS A 541 47.25 6.96 -10.16
CA LYS A 541 48.38 7.65 -9.54
C LYS A 541 49.12 6.75 -8.54
N GLU A 542 48.39 5.97 -7.73
CA GLU A 542 49.00 5.02 -6.80
C GLU A 542 49.69 3.88 -7.54
N VAL A 543 49.07 3.28 -8.57
CA VAL A 543 49.73 2.25 -9.41
C VAL A 543 51.03 2.78 -9.98
N SER A 544 51.02 4.00 -10.51
CA SER A 544 52.21 4.62 -11.11
C SER A 544 53.32 4.89 -10.09
N ALA A 545 52.95 5.32 -8.89
CA ALA A 545 53.90 5.54 -7.80
C ALA A 545 54.44 4.24 -7.20
N ASP A 546 53.62 3.20 -7.12
CA ASP A 546 53.97 1.89 -6.55
C ASP A 546 54.88 1.09 -7.48
N LEU A 547 54.58 1.08 -8.79
CA LEU A 547 55.28 0.25 -9.77
C LEU A 547 56.31 1.03 -10.60
N GLY A 548 56.31 2.36 -10.57
CA GLY A 548 57.24 3.19 -11.35
C GLY A 548 56.91 3.29 -12.85
N HIS A 549 55.75 2.80 -13.27
CA HIS A 549 55.29 2.80 -14.67
C HIS A 549 53.98 3.58 -14.82
N ALA A 550 53.82 4.32 -15.92
CA ALA A 550 52.59 5.05 -16.18
C ALA A 550 51.44 4.09 -16.56
N VAL A 551 50.24 4.35 -16.05
CA VAL A 551 48.98 3.70 -16.48
C VAL A 551 48.33 4.56 -17.57
N CYS A 552 47.93 3.95 -18.69
CA CYS A 552 47.42 4.70 -19.84
C CYS A 552 45.89 4.60 -20.01
N SER A 553 45.25 3.56 -19.46
CA SER A 553 43.79 3.36 -19.60
C SER A 553 43.00 3.52 -18.29
N SER A 554 41.79 4.05 -18.43
CA SER A 554 40.76 4.10 -17.38
C SER A 554 39.84 2.86 -17.39
N ASP A 555 39.99 1.99 -18.38
CA ASP A 555 39.29 0.72 -18.49
C ASP A 555 40.15 -0.39 -17.86
N LEU A 556 39.69 -0.92 -16.73
CA LEU A 556 40.35 -1.98 -15.97
C LEU A 556 40.00 -3.38 -16.48
N THR A 557 39.35 -3.51 -17.64
CA THR A 557 39.10 -4.81 -18.31
C THR A 557 40.38 -5.65 -18.48
N PRO A 558 41.58 -5.10 -18.77
CA PRO A 558 42.82 -5.88 -18.78
C PRO A 558 43.17 -6.53 -17.45
N TRP A 559 42.86 -5.89 -16.32
CA TRP A 559 43.05 -6.49 -14.98
C TRP A 559 42.02 -7.59 -14.76
N PHE A 560 40.76 -7.32 -15.12
CA PHE A 560 39.66 -8.28 -15.03
C PHE A 560 39.97 -9.59 -15.77
N LYS A 561 40.48 -9.50 -17.00
CA LYS A 561 40.90 -10.66 -17.80
C LYS A 561 42.06 -11.47 -17.21
N GLN A 562 42.82 -10.92 -16.26
CA GLN A 562 43.94 -11.59 -15.59
C GLN A 562 43.53 -12.30 -14.28
N GLY A 563 42.25 -12.23 -13.90
CA GLY A 563 41.73 -12.84 -12.67
C GLY A 563 41.46 -11.83 -11.55
N VAL A 564 41.35 -10.53 -11.85
CA VAL A 564 40.97 -9.51 -10.86
C VAL A 564 39.45 -9.33 -10.87
N LEU A 565 38.76 -9.83 -9.84
CA LEU A 565 37.33 -9.63 -9.66
C LEU A 565 37.06 -8.20 -9.17
N LEU A 566 36.48 -7.36 -10.04
CA LEU A 566 36.14 -5.97 -9.80
C LEU A 566 34.66 -5.82 -9.40
N LEU A 567 34.34 -6.11 -8.13
CA LEU A 567 32.96 -6.23 -7.64
C LEU A 567 32.58 -5.04 -6.75
N ASN A 568 31.37 -4.50 -6.91
CA ASN A 568 30.83 -3.51 -5.97
C ASN A 568 30.04 -4.20 -4.85
N THR A 569 29.98 -3.61 -3.65
CA THR A 569 29.14 -4.11 -2.54
C THR A 569 27.65 -3.89 -2.78
N VAL A 570 27.31 -2.83 -3.54
CA VAL A 570 25.98 -2.53 -4.06
C VAL A 570 26.08 -2.54 -5.59
N LEU A 571 25.20 -3.26 -6.31
CA LEU A 571 25.40 -3.51 -7.75
C LEU A 571 24.70 -2.52 -8.69
N THR A 572 23.80 -1.67 -8.18
CA THR A 572 23.16 -0.60 -8.95
C THR A 572 23.16 0.72 -8.18
N VAL A 573 23.02 1.83 -8.89
CA VAL A 573 22.94 3.18 -8.31
C VAL A 573 22.03 4.07 -9.16
N ALA A 574 21.27 4.96 -8.53
CA ALA A 574 20.52 5.99 -9.25
C ALA A 574 21.47 7.07 -9.82
N GLY A 575 21.14 7.56 -11.01
CA GLY A 575 21.92 8.57 -11.72
C GLY A 575 22.06 9.86 -10.90
N GLY A 576 23.29 10.34 -10.76
CA GLY A 576 23.62 11.53 -9.98
C GLY A 576 23.60 11.35 -8.45
N ALA A 577 23.29 10.15 -7.93
CA ALA A 577 23.13 9.92 -6.49
C ALA A 577 23.95 8.72 -5.99
N ALA A 578 25.19 8.97 -5.56
CA ALA A 578 26.04 7.97 -4.93
C ALA A 578 25.36 7.33 -3.71
N ALA A 579 25.57 6.03 -3.52
CA ALA A 579 25.04 5.20 -2.43
C ALA A 579 23.49 5.15 -2.34
N SER A 580 22.77 5.59 -3.37
CA SER A 580 21.31 5.69 -3.37
C SER A 580 20.57 4.35 -3.19
N HIS A 581 21.18 3.24 -3.62
CA HIS A 581 20.59 1.90 -3.50
C HIS A 581 21.19 1.08 -2.34
N ALA A 582 21.95 1.71 -1.45
CA ALA A 582 22.45 1.05 -0.25
C ALA A 582 21.27 0.61 0.65
N GLY A 583 21.35 -0.59 1.21
CA GLY A 583 20.31 -1.19 2.04
C GLY A 583 19.10 -1.75 1.26
N ALA A 584 19.13 -1.71 -0.08
CA ALA A 584 18.07 -2.25 -0.92
C ALA A 584 18.06 -3.79 -1.00
N GLY A 585 19.14 -4.45 -0.56
CA GLY A 585 19.31 -5.90 -0.57
C GLY A 585 20.52 -6.40 -1.34
N TRP A 586 21.23 -5.52 -2.05
CA TRP A 586 22.44 -5.89 -2.80
C TRP A 586 23.57 -6.41 -1.91
N GLU A 587 23.67 -5.93 -0.67
CA GLU A 587 24.70 -6.35 0.28
C GLU A 587 24.54 -7.83 0.64
N ALA A 588 23.30 -8.33 0.75
CA ALA A 588 23.06 -9.74 1.00
C ALA A 588 23.49 -10.62 -0.20
N VAL A 589 23.28 -10.12 -1.43
CA VAL A 589 23.72 -10.79 -2.66
C VAL A 589 25.25 -10.86 -2.70
N THR A 590 25.93 -9.73 -2.51
CA THR A 590 27.40 -9.67 -2.58
C THR A 590 28.06 -10.41 -1.42
N ASP A 591 27.45 -10.45 -0.24
CA ASP A 591 27.92 -11.25 0.89
C ASP A 591 27.84 -12.75 0.60
N ALA A 592 26.78 -13.22 -0.05
CA ALA A 592 26.66 -14.62 -0.43
C ALA A 592 27.69 -15.02 -1.51
N LEU A 593 27.89 -14.16 -2.51
CA LEU A 593 28.91 -14.37 -3.54
C LEU A 593 30.32 -14.45 -2.94
N LEU A 594 30.66 -13.54 -2.02
CA LEU A 594 31.95 -13.54 -1.34
C LEU A 594 32.14 -14.79 -0.45
N LYS A 595 31.10 -15.20 0.29
CA LYS A 595 31.14 -16.41 1.11
C LYS A 595 31.40 -17.66 0.27
N GLU A 596 30.73 -17.78 -0.86
CA GLU A 596 30.94 -18.93 -1.76
C GLU A 596 32.37 -18.93 -2.32
N LEU A 597 32.84 -17.77 -2.80
CA LEU A 597 34.20 -17.64 -3.35
C LEU A 597 35.28 -17.99 -2.32
N VAL A 598 35.16 -17.47 -1.10
CA VAL A 598 36.07 -17.75 0.02
C VAL A 598 36.02 -19.21 0.45
N THR A 599 34.87 -19.87 0.32
CA THR A 599 34.73 -21.29 0.64
C THR A 599 35.38 -22.19 -0.43
N ARG A 600 35.23 -21.83 -1.71
CA ARG A 600 35.66 -22.64 -2.84
C ARG A 600 37.13 -22.46 -3.21
N ARG A 601 37.68 -21.26 -3.03
CA ARG A 601 39.07 -20.92 -3.41
C ARG A 601 39.94 -20.72 -2.19
N LYS A 602 41.26 -20.76 -2.39
CA LYS A 602 42.29 -20.48 -1.37
C LYS A 602 43.36 -19.57 -1.96
N GLY A 603 44.11 -18.85 -1.13
CA GLY A 603 45.23 -18.02 -1.57
C GLY A 603 44.84 -16.72 -2.27
N LEU A 604 43.56 -16.37 -2.35
CA LEU A 604 43.10 -15.11 -2.95
C LEU A 604 43.63 -13.88 -2.19
N VAL A 605 43.89 -12.81 -2.93
CA VAL A 605 44.26 -11.48 -2.38
C VAL A 605 43.07 -10.53 -2.46
N PHE A 606 42.65 -9.95 -1.33
CA PHE A 606 41.53 -9.01 -1.24
C PHE A 606 42.05 -7.60 -0.97
N LEU A 607 41.69 -6.65 -1.83
CA LEU A 607 41.99 -5.22 -1.67
C LEU A 607 40.75 -4.50 -1.16
N LEU A 608 40.78 -4.12 0.11
CA LEU A 608 39.64 -3.52 0.81
C LEU A 608 39.89 -2.04 1.08
N TRP A 609 39.42 -1.20 0.17
CA TRP A 609 39.62 0.24 0.23
C TRP A 609 38.41 0.97 0.83
N GLY A 610 38.59 1.54 2.02
CA GLY A 610 37.54 2.27 2.73
C GLY A 610 36.58 1.39 3.53
N LYS A 611 35.71 2.04 4.32
CA LYS A 611 34.88 1.38 5.34
C LYS A 611 33.91 0.35 4.78
N ALA A 612 33.31 0.60 3.60
CA ALA A 612 32.36 -0.32 2.98
C ALA A 612 33.04 -1.66 2.66
N ALA A 613 34.19 -1.62 2.00
CA ALA A 613 34.98 -2.81 1.69
C ALA A 613 35.55 -3.47 2.96
N GLN A 614 36.10 -2.68 3.88
CA GLN A 614 36.66 -3.18 5.15
C GLN A 614 35.62 -3.89 6.03
N SER A 615 34.34 -3.49 5.97
CA SER A 615 33.26 -4.17 6.70
C SER A 615 33.10 -5.64 6.29
N LYS A 616 33.52 -6.00 5.07
CA LYS A 616 33.49 -7.36 4.54
C LYS A 616 34.68 -8.21 4.98
N ALA A 617 35.69 -7.63 5.63
CA ALA A 617 36.89 -8.35 6.06
C ALA A 617 36.58 -9.54 6.99
N ALA A 618 35.53 -9.44 7.82
CA ALA A 618 35.09 -10.52 8.69
C ALA A 618 34.66 -11.78 7.93
N LEU A 619 34.08 -11.63 6.73
CA LEU A 619 33.66 -12.74 5.88
C LEU A 619 34.85 -13.47 5.25
N ILE A 620 35.98 -12.77 5.07
CA ILE A 620 37.17 -13.26 4.37
C ILE A 620 38.15 -13.91 5.35
N ARG A 621 38.44 -13.22 6.46
CA ARG A 621 39.45 -13.62 7.45
C ARG A 621 39.11 -14.93 8.17
N GLY A 622 37.83 -15.30 8.24
CA GLY A 622 37.39 -16.53 8.91
C GLY A 622 37.98 -17.82 8.32
N SER A 623 38.43 -17.82 7.06
CA SER A 623 39.03 -18.98 6.40
C SER A 623 40.51 -19.22 6.76
N GLY A 624 41.24 -18.17 7.17
CA GLY A 624 42.69 -18.22 7.41
C GLY A 624 43.58 -18.42 6.17
N THR A 625 43.00 -18.63 4.98
CA THR A 625 43.75 -18.99 3.75
C THR A 625 43.89 -17.86 2.73
N HIS A 626 43.39 -16.67 3.03
CA HIS A 626 43.38 -15.52 2.13
C HIS A 626 44.18 -14.35 2.68
N HIS A 627 44.66 -13.51 1.78
CA HIS A 627 45.39 -12.30 2.12
C HIS A 627 44.45 -11.09 2.02
N VAL A 628 44.47 -10.22 3.03
CA VAL A 628 43.62 -9.01 3.08
C VAL A 628 44.52 -7.79 3.22
N LEU A 629 44.48 -6.90 2.24
CA LEU A 629 45.17 -5.61 2.26
C LEU A 629 44.13 -4.49 2.41
N GLU A 630 44.22 -3.72 3.49
CA GLU A 630 43.28 -2.65 3.83
C GLU A 630 43.95 -1.27 3.68
N ALA A 631 43.27 -0.34 3.02
CA ALA A 631 43.71 1.06 2.90
C ALA A 631 42.53 2.02 2.95
N ALA A 632 42.80 3.32 3.04
CA ALA A 632 41.74 4.33 2.92
C ALA A 632 41.06 4.27 1.54
N HIS A 633 39.85 4.84 1.41
CA HIS A 633 39.17 4.86 0.11
C HIS A 633 39.93 5.78 -0.89
N PRO A 634 40.02 5.43 -2.19
CA PRO A 634 40.72 6.23 -3.20
C PRO A 634 40.03 7.57 -3.54
N SER A 635 38.93 7.94 -2.89
CA SER A 635 38.27 9.22 -3.16
C SER A 635 39.12 10.41 -2.70
N PRO A 636 38.93 11.60 -3.30
CA PRO A 636 39.69 12.80 -2.91
C PRO A 636 39.64 13.14 -1.42
N LEU A 637 38.56 12.75 -0.73
CA LEU A 637 38.35 13.02 0.70
C LEU A 637 39.26 12.21 1.62
N SER A 638 39.78 11.07 1.17
CA SER A 638 40.53 10.14 2.00
C SER A 638 41.82 9.62 1.39
N ALA A 639 42.10 9.89 0.12
CA ALA A 639 43.26 9.30 -0.56
C ALA A 639 44.60 9.65 0.13
N TYR A 640 44.77 10.92 0.54
CA TYR A 640 45.94 11.39 1.28
C TYR A 640 46.00 10.90 2.74
N LYS A 641 44.91 10.30 3.26
CA LYS A 641 44.81 9.82 4.65
C LYS A 641 45.13 8.32 4.76
N GLY A 642 45.75 7.72 3.74
CA GLY A 642 46.22 6.34 3.77
C GLY A 642 45.81 5.45 2.60
N PHE A 643 45.43 6.02 1.45
CA PHE A 643 45.38 5.26 0.18
C PHE A 643 46.71 5.40 -0.56
N PHE A 644 47.22 6.62 -0.71
CA PHE A 644 48.52 6.85 -1.32
C PHE A 644 49.64 6.28 -0.45
N GLY A 645 50.57 5.55 -1.08
CA GLY A 645 51.67 4.85 -0.43
C GLY A 645 51.27 3.53 0.22
N CYS A 646 50.06 3.02 -0.03
CA CYS A 646 49.64 1.71 0.48
C CYS A 646 50.42 0.55 -0.15
N LYS A 647 50.94 0.76 -1.37
CA LYS A 647 51.70 -0.23 -2.15
C LYS A 647 50.95 -1.54 -2.37
N HIS A 648 49.62 -1.48 -2.53
CA HIS A 648 48.81 -2.68 -2.67
C HIS A 648 49.10 -3.45 -3.96
N PHE A 649 49.58 -2.81 -5.03
CA PHE A 649 49.77 -3.47 -6.33
C PHE A 649 51.04 -4.32 -6.34
N SER A 650 52.17 -3.76 -5.90
CA SER A 650 53.42 -4.51 -5.72
C SER A 650 53.26 -5.64 -4.70
N ARG A 651 52.67 -5.35 -3.54
CA ARG A 651 52.40 -6.36 -2.49
C ARG A 651 51.45 -7.47 -2.97
N THR A 652 50.48 -7.16 -3.82
CA THR A 652 49.61 -8.20 -4.40
C THR A 652 50.42 -9.16 -5.27
N ASN A 653 51.31 -8.63 -6.12
CA ASN A 653 52.17 -9.49 -6.96
C ASN A 653 53.18 -10.29 -6.14
N GLU A 654 53.71 -9.73 -5.04
CA GLU A 654 54.54 -10.48 -4.08
C GLU A 654 53.77 -11.66 -3.46
N LEU A 655 52.50 -11.45 -3.10
CA LEU A 655 51.64 -12.49 -2.51
C LEU A 655 51.22 -13.57 -3.52
N LEU A 656 50.97 -13.20 -4.77
CA LEU A 656 50.60 -14.14 -5.83
C LEU A 656 51.80 -14.94 -6.37
N GLY A 657 53.01 -14.39 -6.28
CA GLY A 657 54.20 -14.95 -6.89
C GLY A 657 54.30 -14.70 -8.40
N PRO A 658 55.45 -14.99 -9.02
CA PRO A 658 55.77 -14.59 -10.40
C PRO A 658 54.86 -15.22 -11.46
N GLU A 659 54.36 -16.45 -11.24
CA GLU A 659 53.53 -17.17 -12.21
C GLU A 659 52.07 -16.67 -12.26
N ALA A 660 51.60 -16.03 -11.19
CA ALA A 660 50.23 -15.54 -11.07
C ALA A 660 50.14 -14.00 -11.01
N ALA A 661 51.26 -13.30 -11.13
CA ALA A 661 51.36 -11.84 -11.06
C ALA A 661 50.42 -11.15 -12.07
N ILE A 662 49.82 -10.04 -11.62
CA ILE A 662 48.94 -9.22 -12.44
C ILE A 662 49.76 -8.12 -13.09
N ARG A 663 49.57 -7.93 -14.40
CA ARG A 663 50.05 -6.73 -15.11
C ARG A 663 49.08 -5.59 -14.84
N TRP A 664 49.45 -4.74 -13.89
CA TRP A 664 48.67 -3.58 -13.46
C TRP A 664 48.82 -2.37 -14.41
N THR A 665 49.81 -2.39 -15.29
CA THR A 665 50.14 -1.32 -16.22
C THR A 665 50.07 -1.85 -17.66
N ASP A 666 49.96 -0.95 -18.64
CA ASP A 666 49.89 -1.29 -20.06
C ASP A 666 51.26 -1.65 -20.69
N GLN A 667 52.30 -1.82 -19.86
CA GLN A 667 53.66 -2.18 -20.25
C GLN A 667 53.96 -3.66 -20.03
#